data_AF-A0A095SJG3-F1
#
_entry.id   AF-A0A095SJG3-F1
#
_cell.length_a   1.000
_cell.length_b   1.000
_cell.length_c   1.000
_cell.angle_alpha   90.00
_cell.angle_beta   90.00
_cell.angle_gamma   90.00
#
_symmetry.space_group_name_H-M   'P 1'
#
loop_
_entity.id
_entity.type
_entity.pdbx_description
1 polymer ?
#
loop_
_entity_poly.entity_id
_entity_poly.type
_entity_poly.pdbx_seq_one_letter_code
_entity_poly.pdbx_strand_id
1 'polypeptide(L)'
;MAFRHIVLFGLCAMVPAWAEDSSDSQPRDLFLGEAFYYAEQGLYFDAISRLDAELEQYYRVDEQRLDPLHIDSGHAEFSVGDFELSYRMHRKAGRAINAVLEGDVDQQIKNEAAYRLARIFYEKGEKLNAVHTIDRIEGTVPESVRNDERLLRAQIYTVNGRFSEAIEILEKLENVSGYEGFAGYNLGIALILSGEEKKGLNQLDKTGQIQVSKKDEPSLGIRDKANLVLGYRLLEAEQPEEAKQYLDRVRLEGPFSNKALLGSGWSDVALQRFDRALVPWTILFKRNPTNKAVQESLLGVPYSYANLEMHGKAALLYGSALDAFGVERTRLNDSIESIRNGNFFRAMVREEIKLDSNWLVRLRELPETPETYYLMDLMASNDFQVLLKNYLDLEDMRRRMIAWQEDLAAYEDLIEMRRRYYEPLLPGIDARFRELDSRILLRMEQRDSIRDRLQRLLVAPRPEMLITADERIVGMQLDQLEQQYQNDQSPSGEEARRRIKRLRGVLSWNVNLDYQDRLTEAFQHLKELEVDVQRMETIYASYVRTRQAATQSYQGYEAQIVRARAKIDRAGKTVTHLMNGVGHMLEKMAINELQQRRDRIDQYQIQARFAMAESYDRAVKAQQEAAQKKIIEASEENKADSGEGESQ
;
A
#
# COMPACT_ATOMS: atom_id res chain seq x y z
N MET A 1 -6.06 -33.15 45.86
CA MET A 1 -5.47 -34.32 45.17
C MET A 1 -5.14 -33.92 43.75
N ALA A 2 -3.87 -34.13 43.38
CA ALA A 2 -3.31 -34.18 42.02
C ALA A 2 -3.54 -32.97 41.10
N PHE A 3 -2.58 -32.05 41.15
CA PHE A 3 -2.11 -31.27 40.01
C PHE A 3 -1.87 -32.17 38.78
N ARG A 4 -2.37 -31.76 37.60
CA ARG A 4 -1.81 -32.17 36.31
C ARG A 4 -1.64 -30.92 35.44
N HIS A 5 -0.39 -30.48 35.36
CA HIS A 5 0.10 -29.59 34.33
C HIS A 5 -0.05 -30.27 32.97
N ILE A 6 -0.83 -29.67 32.07
CA ILE A 6 -0.72 -29.94 30.63
C ILE A 6 0.26 -28.91 30.09
N VAL A 7 1.46 -29.39 29.80
CA VAL A 7 2.52 -28.69 29.10
C VAL A 7 2.02 -28.41 27.67
N LEU A 8 1.91 -27.13 27.34
CA LEU A 8 1.69 -26.66 25.98
C LEU A 8 2.99 -26.91 25.19
N PHE A 9 3.07 -28.03 24.47
CA PHE A 9 4.06 -28.19 23.41
C PHE A 9 3.59 -27.35 22.22
N GLY A 10 4.22 -26.19 22.04
CA GLY A 10 4.12 -25.41 20.81
C GLY A 10 4.66 -26.25 19.66
N LEU A 11 3.76 -26.70 18.79
CA LEU A 11 4.12 -27.24 17.50
C LEU A 11 4.45 -26.04 16.60
N CYS A 12 5.67 -25.53 16.74
CA CYS A 12 6.34 -24.83 15.65
C CYS A 12 6.46 -25.83 14.50
N ALA A 13 5.52 -25.78 13.55
CA ALA A 13 5.80 -26.26 12.22
C ALA A 13 6.84 -25.29 11.63
N MET A 14 8.11 -25.50 11.97
CA MET A 14 9.20 -25.13 11.09
C MET A 14 8.95 -25.90 9.81
N VAL A 15 8.34 -25.24 8.82
CA VAL A 15 8.57 -25.63 7.44
C VAL A 15 10.09 -25.52 7.28
N PRO A 16 10.81 -26.62 7.02
CA PRO A 16 12.19 -26.46 6.63
C PRO A 16 12.12 -25.68 5.32
N ALA A 17 12.53 -24.41 5.37
CA ALA A 17 13.00 -23.73 4.21
C ALA A 17 14.22 -24.53 3.75
N TRP A 18 13.96 -25.57 2.96
CA TRP A 18 14.93 -26.00 1.97
C TRP A 18 15.03 -24.78 1.07
N ALA A 19 16.00 -23.92 1.40
CA ALA A 19 16.62 -23.07 0.42
C ALA A 19 17.14 -24.06 -0.64
N GLU A 20 16.29 -24.33 -1.62
CA GLU A 20 16.74 -24.88 -2.87
C GLU A 20 17.81 -23.89 -3.33
N ASP A 21 19.06 -24.36 -3.29
CA ASP A 21 20.26 -23.67 -3.75
C ASP A 21 20.18 -23.55 -5.28
N SER A 22 19.13 -22.87 -5.73
CA SER A 22 19.03 -22.27 -7.04
C SER A 22 19.92 -21.04 -6.99
N SER A 23 21.22 -21.30 -7.13
CA SER A 23 22.19 -20.32 -7.59
C SER A 23 21.88 -19.96 -9.05
N ASP A 24 20.66 -19.46 -9.27
CA ASP A 24 20.34 -18.73 -10.49
C ASP A 24 20.98 -17.36 -10.31
N SER A 25 22.21 -17.28 -10.82
CA SER A 25 23.12 -16.14 -10.78
C SER A 25 22.63 -14.96 -11.65
N GLN A 26 21.34 -14.65 -11.59
CA GLN A 26 20.86 -13.35 -12.05
C GLN A 26 21.20 -12.30 -10.99
N PRO A 27 21.86 -11.19 -11.36
CA PRO A 27 22.07 -10.07 -10.45
C PRO A 27 20.70 -9.55 -10.01
N ARG A 28 20.24 -9.91 -8.80
CA ARG A 28 19.01 -9.34 -8.23
C ARG A 28 19.34 -7.94 -7.74
N ASP A 29 18.68 -6.95 -8.29
CA ASP A 29 18.77 -5.58 -7.81
C ASP A 29 18.13 -5.49 -6.40
N LEU A 30 18.96 -5.12 -5.42
CA LEU A 30 18.57 -4.96 -4.02
C LEU A 30 17.58 -3.80 -3.85
N PHE A 31 17.71 -2.73 -4.62
CA PHE A 31 16.84 -1.55 -4.51
C PHE A 31 15.47 -1.82 -5.14
N LEU A 32 15.45 -2.56 -6.25
CA LEU A 32 14.21 -3.09 -6.81
C LEU A 32 13.50 -3.98 -5.79
N GLY A 33 14.23 -4.94 -5.19
CA GLY A 33 13.71 -5.81 -4.13
C GLY A 33 13.17 -5.05 -2.91
N GLU A 34 13.83 -3.96 -2.50
CA GLU A 34 13.35 -3.09 -1.42
C GLU A 34 12.02 -2.42 -1.78
N ALA A 35 11.89 -1.88 -3.00
CA ALA A 35 10.63 -1.26 -3.45
C ALA A 35 9.47 -2.26 -3.41
N PHE A 36 9.68 -3.49 -3.89
CA PHE A 36 8.68 -4.56 -3.80
C PHE A 36 8.36 -4.94 -2.36
N TYR A 37 9.35 -5.00 -1.48
CA TYR A 37 9.12 -5.29 -0.05
C TYR A 37 8.19 -4.28 0.61
N TYR A 38 8.32 -2.98 0.29
CA TYR A 38 7.39 -1.95 0.74
C TYR A 38 6.00 -2.08 0.10
N ALA A 39 5.94 -2.41 -1.20
CA ALA A 39 4.68 -2.60 -1.91
C ALA A 39 3.87 -3.78 -1.34
N GLU A 40 4.52 -4.90 -1.02
CA GLU A 40 3.89 -6.07 -0.38
C GLU A 40 3.33 -5.76 1.02
N GLN A 41 3.87 -4.76 1.72
CA GLN A 41 3.32 -4.26 2.98
C GLN A 41 2.18 -3.25 2.79
N GLY A 42 1.84 -2.91 1.54
CA GLY A 42 0.88 -1.87 1.22
C GLY A 42 1.41 -0.44 1.38
N LEU A 43 2.72 -0.27 1.59
CA LEU A 43 3.39 1.04 1.72
C LEU A 43 3.77 1.58 0.34
N TYR A 44 2.76 1.77 -0.52
CA TYR A 44 2.96 2.11 -1.92
C TYR A 44 3.65 3.46 -2.13
N PHE A 45 3.46 4.45 -1.26
CA PHE A 45 4.19 5.73 -1.36
C PHE A 45 5.69 5.53 -1.23
N ASP A 46 6.13 4.72 -0.26
CA ASP A 46 7.54 4.41 -0.03
C ASP A 46 8.10 3.62 -1.22
N ALA A 47 7.37 2.62 -1.71
CA ALA A 47 7.73 1.85 -2.89
C ALA A 47 7.92 2.74 -4.13
N ILE A 48 6.95 3.62 -4.43
CA ILE A 48 7.02 4.56 -5.57
C ILE A 48 8.21 5.50 -5.40
N SER A 49 8.36 6.13 -4.24
CA SER A 49 9.40 7.15 -4.03
C SER A 49 10.82 6.60 -4.18
N ARG A 50 11.05 5.37 -3.72
CA ARG A 50 12.33 4.68 -3.85
C ARG A 50 12.57 4.28 -5.30
N LEU A 51 11.59 3.64 -5.94
CA LEU A 51 11.75 3.15 -7.30
C LEU A 51 11.86 4.30 -8.33
N ASP A 52 11.10 5.39 -8.15
CA ASP A 52 11.22 6.62 -8.95
C ASP A 52 12.64 7.23 -8.78
N ALA A 53 13.19 7.22 -7.57
CA ALA A 53 14.52 7.76 -7.30
C ALA A 53 15.63 6.91 -7.94
N GLU A 54 15.51 5.58 -7.92
CA GLU A 54 16.45 4.68 -8.58
C GLU A 54 16.37 4.81 -10.10
N LEU A 55 15.17 4.86 -10.68
CA LEU A 55 14.98 5.09 -12.12
C LEU A 55 15.55 6.44 -12.55
N GLU A 56 15.34 7.51 -11.76
CA GLU A 56 15.92 8.83 -12.04
C GLU A 56 17.46 8.80 -12.00
N GLN A 57 18.06 8.03 -11.08
CA GLN A 57 19.50 7.83 -11.04
C GLN A 57 19.99 7.06 -12.25
N TYR A 58 19.38 5.91 -12.56
CA TYR A 58 19.70 5.07 -13.71
C TYR A 58 19.71 5.88 -15.02
N TYR A 59 18.71 6.74 -15.24
CA TYR A 59 18.64 7.59 -16.42
C TYR A 59 19.69 8.71 -16.50
N ARG A 60 20.35 9.04 -15.38
CA ARG A 60 21.40 10.07 -15.31
C ARG A 60 22.81 9.52 -15.46
N VAL A 61 23.02 8.20 -15.29
CA VAL A 61 24.35 7.60 -15.41
C VAL A 61 24.77 7.51 -16.88
N ASP A 62 25.99 7.92 -17.19
CA ASP A 62 26.54 7.87 -18.56
C ASP A 62 26.67 6.43 -19.10
N GLU A 63 27.02 5.49 -18.22
CA GLU A 63 27.21 4.06 -18.54
C GLU A 63 26.10 3.18 -17.95
N GLN A 64 24.86 3.38 -18.43
CA GLN A 64 23.66 2.68 -17.95
C GLN A 64 23.79 1.14 -17.91
N ARG A 65 24.59 0.54 -18.80
CA ARG A 65 24.75 -0.91 -18.90
C ARG A 65 25.51 -1.55 -17.73
N LEU A 66 26.21 -0.75 -16.93
CA LEU A 66 26.91 -1.22 -15.73
C LEU A 66 26.04 -1.15 -14.48
N ASP A 67 24.87 -0.54 -14.58
CA ASP A 67 23.89 -0.46 -13.49
C ASP A 67 23.13 -1.81 -13.39
N PRO A 68 23.05 -2.43 -12.19
CA PRO A 68 22.24 -3.64 -11.99
C PRO A 68 20.79 -3.49 -12.44
N LEU A 69 20.20 -2.29 -12.34
CA LEU A 69 18.83 -2.00 -12.76
C LEU A 69 18.64 -2.11 -14.28
N HIS A 70 19.72 -2.06 -15.07
CA HIS A 70 19.66 -2.15 -16.53
C HIS A 70 18.88 -3.38 -17.01
N ILE A 71 19.06 -4.52 -16.33
CA ILE A 71 18.47 -5.82 -16.69
C ILE A 71 16.94 -5.79 -16.51
N ASP A 72 16.47 -5.14 -15.44
CA ASP A 72 15.07 -5.14 -15.02
C ASP A 72 14.36 -3.80 -15.23
N SER A 73 14.99 -2.85 -15.93
CA SER A 73 14.49 -1.48 -16.10
C SER A 73 13.05 -1.41 -16.63
N GLY A 74 12.69 -2.23 -17.63
CA GLY A 74 11.32 -2.31 -18.14
C GLY A 74 10.32 -2.89 -17.14
N HIS A 75 10.74 -3.83 -16.29
CA HIS A 75 9.92 -4.37 -15.21
C HIS A 75 9.74 -3.34 -14.10
N ALA A 76 10.79 -2.61 -13.74
CA ALA A 76 10.76 -1.53 -12.76
C ALA A 76 9.80 -0.41 -13.18
N GLU A 77 9.85 0.06 -14.42
CA GLU A 77 8.93 1.09 -14.93
C GLU A 77 7.46 0.64 -14.90
N PHE A 78 7.21 -0.62 -15.28
CA PHE A 78 5.87 -1.19 -15.21
C PHE A 78 5.37 -1.27 -13.76
N SER A 79 6.22 -1.71 -12.83
CA SER A 79 5.90 -1.81 -11.40
C SER A 79 5.64 -0.46 -10.76
N VAL A 80 6.34 0.61 -11.15
CA VAL A 80 5.99 1.99 -10.72
C VAL A 80 4.54 2.29 -11.09
N GLY A 81 4.13 1.98 -12.32
CA GLY A 81 2.75 2.17 -12.77
C GLY A 81 1.73 1.39 -11.92
N ASP A 82 2.06 0.17 -11.52
CA ASP A 82 1.19 -0.66 -10.67
C ASP A 82 1.13 -0.16 -9.21
N PHE A 83 2.25 0.30 -8.67
CA PHE A 83 2.29 0.92 -7.35
C PHE A 83 1.53 2.24 -7.35
N GLU A 84 1.68 3.07 -8.39
CA GLU A 84 0.93 4.30 -8.59
C GLU A 84 -0.59 4.04 -8.66
N LEU A 85 -0.99 2.97 -9.33
CA LEU A 85 -2.39 2.54 -9.37
C LEU A 85 -2.88 2.15 -7.98
N SER A 86 -2.11 1.34 -7.27
CA SER A 86 -2.42 0.89 -5.92
C SER A 86 -2.48 2.06 -4.92
N TYR A 87 -1.65 3.09 -5.12
CA TYR A 87 -1.66 4.35 -4.39
C TYR A 87 -2.68 5.38 -4.93
N ARG A 88 -3.56 5.00 -5.88
CA ARG A 88 -4.62 5.85 -6.44
C ARG A 88 -4.12 7.12 -7.16
N MET A 89 -2.90 7.11 -7.70
CA MET A 89 -2.39 8.16 -8.57
C MET A 89 -2.95 8.04 -9.99
N HIS A 90 -4.28 7.98 -10.14
CA HIS A 90 -4.98 7.64 -11.38
C HIS A 90 -4.56 8.48 -12.60
N ARG A 91 -4.09 9.73 -12.42
CA ARG A 91 -3.59 10.56 -13.53
C ARG A 91 -2.17 10.20 -13.98
N LYS A 92 -1.29 9.78 -13.07
CA LYS A 92 0.09 9.38 -13.39
C LYS A 92 0.04 7.94 -13.93
N ALA A 93 -0.59 7.04 -13.20
CA ALA A 93 -0.86 5.66 -13.61
C ALA A 93 -1.63 5.60 -14.95
N GLY A 94 -2.69 6.39 -15.12
CA GLY A 94 -3.45 6.42 -16.37
C GLY A 94 -2.63 6.89 -17.58
N ARG A 95 -1.68 7.82 -17.40
CA ARG A 95 -0.76 8.24 -18.47
C ARG A 95 0.27 7.16 -18.78
N ALA A 96 0.84 6.52 -17.77
CA ALA A 96 1.78 5.42 -17.94
C ALA A 96 1.11 4.23 -18.65
N ILE A 97 -0.07 3.83 -18.19
CA ILE A 97 -0.85 2.74 -18.81
C ILE A 97 -1.27 3.10 -20.24
N ASN A 98 -1.66 4.36 -20.51
CA ASN A 98 -1.97 4.78 -21.88
C ASN A 98 -0.74 4.76 -22.80
N ALA A 99 0.45 5.10 -22.29
CA ALA A 99 1.70 4.96 -23.04
C ALA A 99 2.02 3.49 -23.36
N VAL A 100 1.76 2.55 -22.43
CA VAL A 100 1.88 1.10 -22.68
C VAL A 100 0.87 0.64 -23.74
N LEU A 101 -0.36 1.15 -23.70
CA LEU A 101 -1.39 0.83 -24.70
C LEU A 101 -1.05 1.33 -26.12
N GLU A 102 -0.35 2.46 -26.22
CA GLU A 102 0.08 3.06 -27.50
C GLU A 102 1.45 2.55 -27.97
N GLY A 103 2.22 1.90 -27.09
CA GLY A 103 3.56 1.37 -27.37
C GLY A 103 3.58 0.08 -28.19
N ASP A 104 4.78 -0.31 -28.62
CA ASP A 104 5.03 -1.59 -29.31
C ASP A 104 5.35 -2.69 -28.29
N VAL A 105 4.32 -3.14 -27.58
CA VAL A 105 4.37 -4.24 -26.60
C VAL A 105 3.41 -5.36 -26.99
N ASP A 106 3.66 -6.56 -26.44
CA ASP A 106 2.84 -7.74 -26.70
C ASP A 106 1.36 -7.52 -26.33
N GLN A 107 0.47 -8.17 -27.09
CA GLN A 107 -0.98 -7.97 -26.97
C GLN A 107 -1.51 -8.39 -25.60
N GLN A 108 -0.91 -9.39 -24.94
CA GLN A 108 -1.33 -9.80 -23.61
C GLN A 108 -1.09 -8.69 -22.57
N ILE A 109 0.03 -7.99 -22.68
CA ILE A 109 0.38 -6.85 -21.82
C ILE A 109 -0.55 -5.67 -22.11
N LYS A 110 -0.86 -5.40 -23.39
CA LYS A 110 -1.85 -4.37 -23.78
C LYS A 110 -3.23 -4.66 -23.21
N ASN A 111 -3.67 -5.92 -23.26
CA ASN A 111 -4.97 -6.33 -22.73
C ASN A 111 -5.05 -6.16 -21.21
N GLU A 112 -3.99 -6.54 -20.50
CA GLU A 112 -3.92 -6.35 -19.05
C GLU A 112 -3.90 -4.87 -18.67
N ALA A 113 -3.12 -4.06 -19.39
CA ALA A 113 -3.09 -2.61 -19.27
C ALA A 113 -4.48 -1.99 -19.49
N ALA A 114 -5.19 -2.41 -20.53
CA ALA A 114 -6.55 -1.94 -20.82
C ALA A 114 -7.55 -2.35 -19.73
N TYR A 115 -7.48 -3.58 -19.22
CA TYR A 115 -8.29 -4.03 -18.08
C TYR A 115 -8.06 -3.15 -16.84
N ARG A 116 -6.79 -2.92 -16.47
CA ARG A 116 -6.42 -2.08 -15.32
C ARG A 116 -6.89 -0.64 -15.49
N LEU A 117 -6.74 -0.06 -16.69
CA LEU A 117 -7.22 1.28 -17.00
C LEU A 117 -8.75 1.38 -16.98
N ALA A 118 -9.46 0.38 -17.49
CA ALA A 118 -10.92 0.32 -17.41
C ALA A 118 -11.40 0.25 -15.95
N ARG A 119 -10.69 -0.49 -15.08
CA ARG A 119 -10.96 -0.54 -13.63
C ARG A 119 -10.82 0.84 -12.98
N ILE A 120 -9.77 1.59 -13.32
CA ILE A 120 -9.58 2.98 -12.85
C ILE A 120 -10.77 3.85 -13.25
N PHE A 121 -11.17 3.81 -14.52
CA PHE A 121 -12.29 4.63 -14.99
C PHE A 121 -13.61 4.22 -14.32
N TYR A 122 -13.83 2.93 -14.10
CA TYR A 122 -15.01 2.42 -13.41
C TYR A 122 -15.07 2.89 -11.94
N GLU A 123 -13.96 2.78 -11.19
CA GLU A 123 -13.86 3.24 -9.80
C GLU A 123 -14.10 4.75 -9.65
N LYS A 124 -13.69 5.54 -10.65
CA LYS A 124 -13.95 7.00 -10.70
C LYS A 124 -15.38 7.36 -11.12
N GLY A 125 -16.20 6.39 -11.53
CA GLY A 125 -17.53 6.63 -12.10
C GLY A 125 -17.50 7.21 -13.52
N GLU A 126 -16.36 7.17 -14.23
CA GLU A 126 -16.22 7.61 -15.62
C GLU A 126 -16.72 6.52 -16.58
N LYS A 127 -18.04 6.29 -16.56
CA LYS A 127 -18.72 5.18 -17.25
C LYS A 127 -18.34 5.02 -18.73
N LEU A 128 -18.29 6.14 -19.47
CA LEU A 128 -17.98 6.16 -20.90
C LEU A 128 -16.52 5.83 -21.20
N ASN A 129 -15.59 6.34 -20.40
CA ASN A 129 -14.17 6.03 -20.56
C ASN A 129 -13.89 4.56 -20.21
N ALA A 130 -14.59 4.03 -19.19
CA ALA A 130 -14.48 2.62 -18.81
C ALA A 130 -14.91 1.68 -19.95
N VAL A 131 -16.06 1.94 -20.59
CA VAL A 131 -16.54 1.10 -21.71
C VAL A 131 -15.65 1.23 -22.94
N HIS A 132 -15.22 2.45 -23.29
CA HIS A 132 -14.29 2.65 -24.41
C HIS A 132 -12.96 1.91 -24.19
N THR A 133 -12.48 1.86 -22.96
CA THR A 133 -11.21 1.20 -22.64
C THR A 133 -11.35 -0.32 -22.62
N ILE A 134 -12.40 -0.86 -22.00
CA ILE A 134 -12.60 -2.32 -21.93
C ILE A 134 -12.86 -2.93 -23.32
N ASP A 135 -13.49 -2.17 -24.22
CA ASP A 135 -13.77 -2.59 -25.60
C ASP A 135 -12.50 -2.66 -26.48
N ARG A 136 -11.40 -2.03 -26.07
CA ARG A 136 -10.10 -2.11 -26.78
C ARG A 136 -9.34 -3.41 -26.54
N ILE A 137 -9.79 -4.22 -25.59
CA ILE A 137 -9.15 -5.52 -25.31
C ILE A 137 -9.45 -6.47 -26.47
N GLU A 138 -8.40 -6.93 -27.14
CA GLU A 138 -8.49 -7.83 -28.30
C GLU A 138 -7.68 -9.11 -28.07
N GLY A 139 -8.22 -10.26 -28.46
CA GLY A 139 -7.52 -11.53 -28.33
C GLY A 139 -7.52 -12.09 -26.90
N THR A 140 -6.44 -12.74 -26.49
CA THR A 140 -6.38 -13.47 -25.21
C THR A 140 -5.94 -12.58 -24.06
N VAL A 141 -6.74 -12.54 -23.00
CA VAL A 141 -6.39 -11.92 -21.71
C VAL A 141 -5.59 -12.91 -20.86
N PRO A 142 -4.56 -12.47 -20.12
CA PRO A 142 -3.80 -13.31 -19.19
C PRO A 142 -4.70 -14.10 -18.24
N GLU A 143 -4.34 -15.35 -17.96
CA GLU A 143 -5.19 -16.27 -17.20
C GLU A 143 -5.46 -15.80 -15.76
N SER A 144 -4.49 -15.14 -15.14
CA SER A 144 -4.57 -14.57 -13.80
C SER A 144 -5.71 -13.54 -13.64
N VAL A 145 -5.98 -12.73 -14.67
CA VAL A 145 -6.96 -11.63 -14.61
C VAL A 145 -8.21 -11.89 -15.44
N ARG A 146 -8.27 -13.00 -16.19
CA ARG A 146 -9.33 -13.27 -17.17
C ARG A 146 -10.75 -13.25 -16.60
N ASN A 147 -10.94 -13.85 -15.42
CA ASN A 147 -12.28 -13.91 -14.80
C ASN A 147 -12.67 -12.57 -14.15
N ASP A 148 -11.70 -11.87 -13.55
CA ASP A 148 -11.92 -10.54 -12.99
C ASP A 148 -12.22 -9.50 -14.07
N GLU A 149 -11.54 -9.60 -15.22
CA GLU A 149 -11.82 -8.80 -16.41
C GLU A 149 -13.25 -9.01 -16.89
N ARG A 150 -13.71 -10.26 -17.00
CA ARG A 150 -15.10 -10.57 -17.40
C ARG A 150 -16.11 -10.01 -16.42
N LEU A 151 -15.87 -10.16 -15.12
CA LEU A 151 -16.76 -9.61 -14.09
C LEU A 151 -16.84 -8.08 -14.20
N LEU A 152 -15.69 -7.41 -14.31
CA LEU A 152 -15.62 -5.96 -14.45
C LEU A 152 -16.27 -5.49 -15.75
N ARG A 153 -16.02 -6.16 -16.87
CA ARG A 153 -16.64 -5.85 -18.18
C ARG A 153 -18.16 -5.91 -18.09
N ALA A 154 -18.70 -6.96 -17.47
CA ALA A 154 -20.15 -7.09 -17.29
C ALA A 154 -20.73 -5.96 -16.41
N GLN A 155 -20.02 -5.54 -15.36
CA GLN A 155 -20.42 -4.41 -14.53
C GLN A 155 -20.40 -3.09 -15.32
N ILE A 156 -19.32 -2.83 -16.08
CA ILE A 156 -19.19 -1.66 -16.95
C ILE A 156 -20.32 -1.63 -17.97
N TYR A 157 -20.62 -2.74 -18.63
CA TYR A 157 -21.71 -2.86 -19.60
C TYR A 157 -23.07 -2.59 -18.94
N THR A 158 -23.34 -3.19 -17.77
CA THR A 158 -24.59 -2.97 -17.02
C THR A 158 -24.77 -1.47 -16.70
N VAL A 159 -23.73 -0.81 -16.21
CA VAL A 159 -23.78 0.61 -15.82
C VAL A 159 -23.91 1.55 -17.02
N ASN A 160 -23.51 1.12 -18.21
CA ASN A 160 -23.68 1.83 -19.48
C ASN A 160 -24.94 1.42 -20.28
N GLY A 161 -25.81 0.57 -19.72
CA GLY A 161 -27.05 0.14 -20.38
C GLY A 161 -26.91 -0.96 -21.43
N ARG A 162 -25.72 -1.57 -21.57
CA ARG A 162 -25.44 -2.69 -22.48
C ARG A 162 -25.80 -4.03 -21.80
N PHE A 163 -27.09 -4.20 -21.49
CA PHE A 163 -27.54 -5.32 -20.66
C PHE A 163 -27.38 -6.69 -21.33
N SER A 164 -27.63 -6.79 -22.63
CA SER A 164 -27.50 -8.03 -23.40
C SER A 164 -26.09 -8.63 -23.32
N GLU A 165 -25.07 -7.80 -23.55
CA GLU A 165 -23.68 -8.25 -23.50
C GLU A 165 -23.23 -8.57 -22.08
N ALA A 166 -23.74 -7.81 -21.08
CA ALA A 166 -23.47 -8.12 -19.67
C ALA A 166 -24.03 -9.49 -19.28
N ILE A 167 -25.28 -9.79 -19.68
CA ILE A 167 -25.96 -11.06 -19.41
C ILE A 167 -25.16 -12.23 -19.98
N GLU A 168 -24.73 -12.16 -21.25
CA GLU A 168 -23.98 -13.25 -21.90
C GLU A 168 -22.65 -13.56 -21.17
N ILE A 169 -21.96 -12.52 -20.69
CA ILE A 169 -20.72 -12.70 -19.93
C ILE A 169 -21.00 -13.34 -18.57
N LEU A 170 -22.02 -12.86 -17.86
CA LEU A 170 -22.34 -13.30 -16.51
C LEU A 170 -22.88 -14.73 -16.48
N GLU A 171 -23.66 -15.16 -17.47
CA GLU A 171 -24.13 -16.55 -17.60
C GLU A 171 -22.97 -17.55 -17.69
N LYS A 172 -21.90 -17.19 -18.41
CA LYS A 172 -20.69 -18.02 -18.50
C LYS A 172 -19.89 -17.99 -17.19
N LEU A 173 -19.82 -16.82 -16.55
CA LEU A 173 -19.02 -16.61 -15.34
C LEU A 173 -19.66 -17.25 -14.08
N GLU A 174 -20.98 -17.36 -14.02
CA GLU A 174 -21.68 -18.04 -12.92
C GLU A 174 -21.23 -19.49 -12.74
N ASN A 175 -20.82 -20.17 -13.82
CA ASN A 175 -20.34 -21.56 -13.78
C ASN A 175 -18.86 -21.68 -13.38
N VAL A 176 -18.20 -20.58 -13.02
CA VAL A 176 -16.80 -20.57 -12.61
C VAL A 176 -16.70 -20.57 -11.08
N SER A 177 -15.97 -21.55 -10.54
CA SER A 177 -15.72 -21.70 -9.11
C SER A 177 -15.21 -20.38 -8.49
N GLY A 178 -15.86 -19.95 -7.41
CA GLY A 178 -15.53 -18.70 -6.71
C GLY A 178 -16.24 -17.43 -7.24
N TYR A 179 -16.84 -17.49 -8.43
CA TYR A 179 -17.60 -16.36 -9.01
C TYR A 179 -19.11 -16.56 -8.98
N GLU A 180 -19.59 -17.78 -8.74
CA GLU A 180 -21.01 -18.18 -8.70
C GLU A 180 -21.92 -17.13 -8.04
N GLY A 181 -21.58 -16.70 -6.81
CA GLY A 181 -22.37 -15.71 -6.08
C GLY A 181 -22.36 -14.32 -6.71
N PHE A 182 -21.18 -13.79 -7.03
CA PHE A 182 -21.04 -12.44 -7.58
C PHE A 182 -21.60 -12.32 -8.99
N ALA A 183 -21.30 -13.30 -9.85
CA ALA A 183 -21.82 -13.36 -11.20
C ALA A 183 -23.33 -13.59 -11.20
N GLY A 184 -23.84 -14.54 -10.40
CA GLY A 184 -25.27 -14.82 -10.29
C GLY A 184 -26.07 -13.62 -9.79
N TYR A 185 -25.58 -12.90 -8.78
CA TYR A 185 -26.20 -11.66 -8.30
C TYR A 185 -26.24 -10.60 -9.39
N ASN A 186 -25.09 -10.31 -10.03
CA ASN A 186 -25.02 -9.29 -11.08
C ASN A 186 -25.88 -9.67 -12.30
N LEU A 187 -25.98 -10.96 -12.63
CA LEU A 187 -26.85 -11.46 -13.70
C LEU A 187 -28.31 -11.19 -13.39
N GLY A 188 -28.76 -11.48 -12.16
CA GLY A 188 -30.12 -11.19 -11.72
C GLY A 188 -30.46 -9.71 -11.82
N ILE A 189 -29.54 -8.83 -11.41
CA ILE A 189 -29.72 -7.38 -11.55
C ILE A 189 -29.74 -6.93 -13.02
N ALA A 190 -28.83 -7.44 -13.86
CA ALA A 190 -28.80 -7.11 -15.28
C ALA A 190 -30.08 -7.52 -16.01
N LEU A 191 -30.65 -8.68 -15.68
CA LEU A 191 -31.94 -9.17 -16.20
C LEU A 191 -33.12 -8.30 -15.74
N ILE A 192 -33.13 -7.83 -14.49
CA ILE A 192 -34.18 -6.90 -14.02
C ILE A 192 -34.08 -5.58 -14.79
N LEU A 193 -32.86 -5.04 -14.95
CA LEU A 193 -32.63 -3.77 -15.64
C LEU A 193 -32.91 -3.86 -17.15
N SER A 194 -32.78 -5.04 -17.76
CA SER A 194 -33.16 -5.28 -19.16
C SER A 194 -34.67 -5.40 -19.38
N GLY A 195 -35.48 -5.38 -18.32
CA GLY A 195 -36.93 -5.56 -18.36
C GLY A 195 -37.39 -7.02 -18.24
N GLU A 196 -36.47 -7.98 -18.10
CA GLU A 196 -36.77 -9.41 -17.91
C GLU A 196 -36.92 -9.77 -16.43
N GLU A 197 -37.77 -9.02 -15.73
CA GLU A 197 -37.88 -9.05 -14.26
C GLU A 197 -38.09 -10.47 -13.71
N LYS A 198 -39.00 -11.27 -14.28
CA LYS A 198 -39.24 -12.66 -13.83
C LYS A 198 -37.99 -13.53 -13.92
N LYS A 199 -37.18 -13.40 -14.98
CA LYS A 199 -35.93 -14.16 -15.11
C LYS A 199 -34.91 -13.69 -14.09
N GLY A 200 -34.82 -12.38 -13.88
CA GLY A 200 -33.91 -11.81 -12.88
C GLY A 200 -34.26 -12.22 -11.45
N LEU A 201 -35.54 -12.25 -11.08
CA LEU A 201 -35.98 -12.75 -9.77
C LEU A 201 -35.65 -14.24 -9.58
N ASN A 202 -35.90 -15.08 -10.59
CA ASN A 202 -35.50 -16.50 -10.55
C ASN A 202 -33.98 -16.68 -10.41
N GLN A 203 -33.19 -15.80 -11.04
CA GLN A 203 -31.74 -15.83 -10.94
C GLN A 203 -31.23 -15.40 -9.55
N LEU A 204 -31.85 -14.38 -8.95
CA LEU A 204 -31.59 -13.99 -7.57
C LEU A 204 -31.97 -15.09 -6.58
N ASP A 205 -33.05 -15.84 -6.85
CA ASP A 205 -33.44 -17.00 -6.04
C ASP A 205 -32.37 -18.09 -6.07
N LYS A 206 -31.89 -18.47 -7.26
CA LYS A 206 -30.76 -19.42 -7.40
C LYS A 206 -29.54 -18.94 -6.61
N THR A 207 -29.18 -17.67 -6.78
CA THR A 207 -28.06 -17.04 -6.07
C THR A 207 -28.28 -17.05 -4.55
N GLY A 208 -29.51 -16.88 -4.09
CA GLY A 208 -29.89 -16.94 -2.68
C GLY A 208 -29.79 -18.33 -2.03
N GLN A 209 -29.58 -19.38 -2.84
CA GLN A 209 -29.52 -20.78 -2.41
C GLN A 209 -28.15 -21.44 -2.63
N ILE A 210 -27.14 -20.68 -3.08
CA ILE A 210 -25.80 -21.22 -3.32
C ILE A 210 -25.21 -21.87 -2.05
N GLN A 211 -24.54 -22.99 -2.24
CA GLN A 211 -23.89 -23.74 -1.18
C GLN A 211 -22.44 -23.27 -1.04
N VAL A 212 -22.20 -22.44 -0.03
CA VAL A 212 -20.87 -21.87 0.22
C VAL A 212 -20.33 -22.36 1.55
N SER A 213 -19.00 -22.48 1.62
CA SER A 213 -18.28 -22.73 2.87
C SER A 213 -18.68 -21.71 3.94
N LYS A 214 -18.87 -22.18 5.19
CA LYS A 214 -19.14 -21.30 6.34
C LYS A 214 -18.00 -20.31 6.65
N LYS A 215 -16.82 -20.51 6.05
CA LYS A 215 -15.66 -19.61 6.20
C LYS A 215 -15.58 -18.53 5.12
N ASP A 216 -16.36 -18.64 4.05
CA ASP A 216 -16.37 -17.69 2.94
C ASP A 216 -17.44 -16.61 3.19
N GLU A 217 -17.11 -15.68 4.07
CA GLU A 217 -18.01 -14.59 4.47
C GLU A 217 -18.46 -13.70 3.31
N PRO A 218 -17.60 -13.32 2.33
CA PRO A 218 -18.02 -12.56 1.16
C PRO A 218 -19.15 -13.22 0.37
N SER A 219 -19.02 -14.50 0.04
CA SER A 219 -20.02 -15.25 -0.72
C SER A 219 -21.32 -15.45 0.07
N LEU A 220 -21.23 -15.70 1.39
CA LEU A 220 -22.40 -15.75 2.27
C LEU A 220 -23.11 -14.39 2.33
N GLY A 221 -22.36 -13.28 2.34
CA GLY A 221 -22.89 -11.93 2.27
C GLY A 221 -23.64 -11.67 0.97
N ILE A 222 -23.12 -12.12 -0.17
CA ILE A 222 -23.80 -12.01 -1.46
C ILE A 222 -25.07 -12.84 -1.52
N ARG A 223 -25.05 -14.07 -0.98
CA ARG A 223 -26.26 -14.91 -0.86
C ARG A 223 -27.35 -14.20 -0.05
N ASP A 224 -27.00 -13.66 1.12
CA ASP A 224 -27.94 -12.92 1.97
C ASP A 224 -28.45 -11.66 1.27
N LYS A 225 -27.58 -10.95 0.53
CA LYS A 225 -27.96 -9.77 -0.26
C LYS A 225 -28.94 -10.12 -1.38
N ALA A 226 -28.75 -11.25 -2.06
CA ALA A 226 -29.65 -11.71 -3.12
C ALA A 226 -31.06 -11.98 -2.55
N ASN A 227 -31.15 -12.73 -1.44
CA ASN A 227 -32.41 -13.00 -0.73
C ASN A 227 -33.08 -11.71 -0.22
N LEU A 228 -32.30 -10.77 0.33
CA LEU A 228 -32.82 -9.48 0.78
C LEU A 228 -33.43 -8.68 -0.37
N VAL A 229 -32.69 -8.50 -1.47
CA VAL A 229 -33.15 -7.74 -2.64
C VAL A 229 -34.40 -8.38 -3.23
N LEU A 230 -34.39 -9.71 -3.39
CA LEU A 230 -35.54 -10.47 -3.89
C LEU A 230 -36.78 -10.26 -3.00
N GLY A 231 -36.64 -10.41 -1.68
CA GLY A 231 -37.75 -10.21 -0.74
C GLY A 231 -38.32 -8.80 -0.77
N TYR A 232 -37.47 -7.76 -0.80
CA TYR A 232 -37.95 -6.37 -0.87
C TYR A 232 -38.59 -6.02 -2.22
N ARG A 233 -38.09 -6.56 -3.33
CA ARG A 233 -38.73 -6.40 -4.65
C ARG A 233 -40.12 -7.01 -4.68
N LEU A 234 -40.29 -8.19 -4.09
CA LEU A 234 -41.61 -8.84 -3.98
C LEU A 234 -42.56 -8.07 -3.06
N LEU A 235 -42.05 -7.44 -1.99
CA LEU A 235 -42.85 -6.53 -1.17
C LEU A 235 -43.31 -5.30 -1.95
N GLU A 236 -42.43 -4.68 -2.74
CA GLU A 236 -42.77 -3.57 -3.64
C GLU A 236 -43.82 -3.98 -4.69
N ALA A 237 -43.79 -5.25 -5.13
CA ALA A 237 -44.75 -5.84 -6.06
C ALA A 237 -46.06 -6.32 -5.39
N GLU A 238 -46.29 -5.98 -4.11
CA GLU A 238 -47.47 -6.39 -3.34
C GLU A 238 -47.63 -7.92 -3.20
N GLN A 239 -46.52 -8.67 -3.19
CA GLN A 239 -46.47 -10.12 -3.01
C GLN A 239 -45.84 -10.52 -1.65
N PRO A 240 -46.48 -10.19 -0.51
CA PRO A 240 -45.87 -10.37 0.81
C PRO A 240 -45.66 -11.85 1.21
N GLU A 241 -46.51 -12.77 0.75
CA GLU A 241 -46.38 -14.19 1.10
C GLU A 241 -45.14 -14.83 0.46
N GLU A 242 -44.84 -14.49 -0.80
CA GLU A 242 -43.63 -14.93 -1.49
C GLU A 242 -42.39 -14.23 -0.91
N ALA A 243 -42.47 -12.91 -0.69
CA ALA A 243 -41.37 -12.13 -0.12
C ALA A 243 -40.83 -12.72 1.18
N LYS A 244 -41.72 -13.11 2.08
CA LYS A 244 -41.36 -13.70 3.38
C LYS A 244 -40.47 -14.94 3.24
N GLN A 245 -40.74 -15.80 2.27
CA GLN A 245 -39.95 -17.03 2.06
C GLN A 245 -38.48 -16.74 1.78
N TYR A 246 -38.18 -15.62 1.11
CA TYR A 246 -36.81 -15.21 0.80
C TYR A 246 -36.16 -14.45 1.96
N LEU A 247 -36.91 -13.56 2.62
CA LEU A 247 -36.41 -12.80 3.76
C LEU A 247 -36.02 -13.71 4.93
N ASP A 248 -36.79 -14.78 5.17
CA ASP A 248 -36.51 -15.76 6.23
C ASP A 248 -35.27 -16.63 5.95
N ARG A 249 -34.74 -16.65 4.71
CA ARG A 249 -33.48 -17.33 4.37
C ARG A 249 -32.24 -16.55 4.76
N VAL A 250 -32.37 -15.23 4.97
CA VAL A 250 -31.25 -14.38 5.37
C VAL A 250 -30.79 -14.78 6.77
N ARG A 251 -29.47 -14.86 6.97
CA ARG A 251 -28.90 -15.21 8.28
C ARG A 251 -29.38 -14.24 9.37
N LEU A 252 -29.70 -14.79 10.55
CA LEU A 252 -30.07 -13.99 11.73
C LEU A 252 -28.95 -13.05 12.17
N GLU A 253 -27.69 -13.44 11.96
CA GLU A 253 -26.52 -12.63 12.24
C GLU A 253 -25.81 -12.31 10.92
N GLY A 254 -25.54 -11.02 10.69
CA GLY A 254 -24.90 -10.53 9.46
C GLY A 254 -25.36 -9.13 9.06
N PRO A 255 -24.73 -8.49 8.07
CA PRO A 255 -24.98 -7.10 7.67
C PRO A 255 -26.42 -6.81 7.23
N PHE A 256 -27.10 -7.82 6.67
CA PHE A 256 -28.44 -7.71 6.10
C PHE A 256 -29.56 -8.19 7.04
N SER A 257 -29.20 -8.79 8.18
CA SER A 257 -30.14 -9.44 9.11
C SER A 257 -31.23 -8.52 9.64
N ASN A 258 -30.87 -7.30 10.09
CA ASN A 258 -31.82 -6.34 10.64
C ASN A 258 -32.89 -5.94 9.61
N LYS A 259 -32.48 -5.72 8.35
CA LYS A 259 -33.40 -5.37 7.26
C LYS A 259 -34.28 -6.56 6.88
N ALA A 260 -33.72 -7.77 6.84
CA ALA A 260 -34.50 -8.97 6.55
C ALA A 260 -35.58 -9.24 7.61
N LEU A 261 -35.23 -9.14 8.90
CA LEU A 261 -36.19 -9.28 10.02
C LEU A 261 -37.29 -8.22 9.94
N LEU A 262 -36.93 -6.97 9.64
CA LEU A 262 -37.91 -5.90 9.47
C LEU A 262 -38.88 -6.22 8.32
N GLY A 263 -38.36 -6.56 7.14
CA GLY A 263 -39.17 -6.90 5.96
C GLY A 263 -40.04 -8.14 6.18
N SER A 264 -39.54 -9.16 6.89
CA SER A 264 -40.31 -10.36 7.22
C SER A 264 -41.52 -10.01 8.08
N GLY A 265 -41.35 -9.13 9.09
CA GLY A 265 -42.48 -8.64 9.88
C GLY A 265 -43.46 -7.77 9.07
N TRP A 266 -42.97 -6.91 8.16
CA TRP A 266 -43.85 -6.15 7.26
C TRP A 266 -44.65 -7.06 6.31
N SER A 267 -44.06 -8.16 5.87
CA SER A 267 -44.74 -9.18 5.05
C SER A 267 -45.93 -9.78 5.82
N ASP A 268 -45.73 -10.11 7.10
CA ASP A 268 -46.82 -10.61 7.95
C ASP A 268 -47.89 -9.55 8.23
N VAL A 269 -47.50 -8.29 8.46
CA VAL A 269 -48.44 -7.18 8.65
C VAL A 269 -49.29 -6.93 7.40
N ALA A 270 -48.68 -6.97 6.21
CA ALA A 270 -49.41 -6.84 4.94
C ALA A 270 -50.46 -7.95 4.76
N LEU A 271 -50.21 -9.14 5.31
CA LEU A 271 -51.14 -10.27 5.34
C LEU A 271 -52.09 -10.25 6.54
N GLN A 272 -52.11 -9.17 7.34
CA GLN A 272 -52.88 -9.03 8.59
C GLN A 272 -52.56 -10.10 9.66
N ARG A 273 -51.40 -10.75 9.57
CA ARG A 273 -50.90 -11.77 10.51
C ARG A 273 -50.06 -11.11 11.61
N PHE A 274 -50.67 -10.22 12.39
CA PHE A 274 -49.96 -9.40 13.40
C PHE A 274 -49.26 -10.21 14.49
N ASP A 275 -49.78 -11.39 14.85
CA ASP A 275 -49.18 -12.34 15.78
C ASP A 275 -47.85 -12.91 15.25
N ARG A 276 -47.79 -13.20 13.94
CA ARG A 276 -46.58 -13.68 13.27
C ARG A 276 -45.55 -12.57 13.10
N ALA A 277 -45.99 -11.34 12.77
CA ALA A 277 -45.11 -10.18 12.62
C ALA A 277 -44.30 -9.88 13.90
N LEU A 278 -44.87 -10.17 15.08
CA LEU A 278 -44.19 -10.01 16.36
C LEU A 278 -42.95 -10.90 16.51
N VAL A 279 -42.86 -12.05 15.82
CA VAL A 279 -41.72 -12.97 15.96
C VAL A 279 -40.40 -12.31 15.51
N PRO A 280 -40.23 -11.89 14.25
CA PRO A 280 -39.00 -11.22 13.84
C PRO A 280 -38.84 -9.84 14.48
N TRP A 281 -39.94 -9.09 14.70
CA TRP A 281 -39.85 -7.75 15.25
C TRP A 281 -39.49 -7.70 16.73
N THR A 282 -39.87 -8.69 17.55
CA THR A 282 -39.43 -8.73 18.96
C THR A 282 -37.96 -9.12 19.12
N ILE A 283 -37.40 -9.89 18.18
CA ILE A 283 -35.95 -10.11 18.08
C ILE A 283 -35.27 -8.78 17.75
N LEU A 284 -35.79 -8.06 16.74
CA LEU A 284 -35.26 -6.78 16.29
C LEU A 284 -35.37 -5.67 17.35
N PHE A 285 -36.47 -5.63 18.10
CA PHE A 285 -36.75 -4.68 19.19
C PHE A 285 -35.71 -4.73 20.33
N LYS A 286 -35.04 -5.88 20.51
CA LYS A 286 -33.98 -6.04 21.53
C LYS A 286 -32.58 -5.66 21.04
N ARG A 287 -32.42 -5.37 19.74
CA ARG A 287 -31.13 -5.00 19.14
C ARG A 287 -30.82 -3.52 19.37
N ASN A 288 -29.65 -3.08 18.93
CA ASN A 288 -29.18 -1.71 19.13
C ASN A 288 -30.12 -0.68 18.42
N PRO A 289 -30.70 0.29 19.16
CA PRO A 289 -31.65 1.28 18.62
C PRO A 289 -31.05 2.29 17.64
N THR A 290 -29.72 2.29 17.43
CA THR A 290 -29.07 3.11 16.40
C THR A 290 -29.34 2.61 14.98
N ASN A 291 -29.71 1.34 14.80
CA ASN A 291 -30.03 0.80 13.49
C ASN A 291 -31.42 1.25 13.03
N LYS A 292 -31.53 1.75 11.78
CA LYS A 292 -32.79 2.23 11.18
C LYS A 292 -33.92 1.18 11.24
N ALA A 293 -33.61 -0.09 10.99
CA ALA A 293 -34.62 -1.15 11.03
C ALA A 293 -35.11 -1.44 12.46
N VAL A 294 -34.23 -1.30 13.45
CA VAL A 294 -34.61 -1.42 14.87
C VAL A 294 -35.54 -0.27 15.26
N GLN A 295 -35.23 0.95 14.85
CA GLN A 295 -36.08 2.13 15.10
C GLN A 295 -37.50 1.95 14.55
N GLU A 296 -37.63 1.41 13.33
CA GLU A 296 -38.94 1.08 12.77
C GLU A 296 -39.66 -0.02 13.57
N SER A 297 -38.94 -1.05 14.04
CA SER A 297 -39.54 -2.10 14.88
C SER A 297 -40.04 -1.58 16.24
N LEU A 298 -39.45 -0.49 16.77
CA LEU A 298 -39.94 0.17 17.99
C LEU A 298 -41.35 0.75 17.80
N LEU A 299 -41.74 1.06 16.56
CA LEU A 299 -43.11 1.44 16.20
C LEU A 299 -43.94 0.20 15.81
N GLY A 300 -43.37 -0.70 15.03
CA GLY A 300 -44.05 -1.87 14.47
C GLY A 300 -44.53 -2.88 15.53
N VAL A 301 -43.75 -3.12 16.59
CA VAL A 301 -44.15 -4.01 17.69
C VAL A 301 -45.40 -3.49 18.41
N PRO A 302 -45.43 -2.27 18.96
CA PRO A 302 -46.65 -1.72 19.55
C PRO A 302 -47.82 -1.62 18.56
N TYR A 303 -47.55 -1.30 17.29
CA TYR A 303 -48.57 -1.32 16.23
C TYR A 303 -49.22 -2.70 16.08
N SER A 304 -48.43 -3.78 16.08
CA SER A 304 -48.94 -5.14 16.00
C SER A 304 -49.77 -5.52 17.24
N TYR A 305 -49.32 -5.13 18.44
CA TYR A 305 -50.09 -5.33 19.68
C TYR A 305 -51.42 -4.56 19.67
N ALA A 306 -51.44 -3.33 19.13
CA ALA A 306 -52.66 -2.54 19.02
C ALA A 306 -53.67 -3.19 18.07
N ASN A 307 -53.22 -3.77 16.95
CA ASN A 307 -54.08 -4.48 16.01
C ASN A 307 -54.56 -5.85 16.53
N LEU A 308 -53.90 -6.40 17.55
CA LEU A 308 -54.35 -7.58 18.31
C LEU A 308 -55.23 -7.20 19.53
N GLU A 309 -55.79 -5.99 19.53
CA GLU A 309 -56.67 -5.44 20.58
C GLU A 309 -56.00 -5.32 21.98
N MET A 310 -54.68 -5.51 22.07
CA MET A 310 -53.91 -5.36 23.31
C MET A 310 -53.47 -3.90 23.52
N HIS A 311 -54.43 -2.97 23.49
CA HIS A 311 -54.18 -1.53 23.48
C HIS A 311 -53.39 -1.01 24.69
N GLY A 312 -53.63 -1.54 25.89
CA GLY A 312 -52.87 -1.15 27.09
C GLY A 312 -51.38 -1.50 26.98
N LYS A 313 -51.06 -2.67 26.42
CA LYS A 313 -49.66 -3.09 26.18
C LYS A 313 -49.03 -2.27 25.06
N ALA A 314 -49.79 -1.99 24.00
CA ALA A 314 -49.33 -1.13 22.91
C ALA A 314 -48.98 0.28 23.39
N ALA A 315 -49.82 0.90 24.23
CA ALA A 315 -49.57 2.22 24.79
C ALA A 315 -48.26 2.28 25.63
N LEU A 316 -48.03 1.27 26.48
CA LEU A 316 -46.79 1.16 27.25
C LEU A 316 -45.56 1.01 26.35
N LEU A 317 -45.65 0.19 25.30
CA LEU A 317 -44.56 -0.04 24.35
C LEU A 317 -44.28 1.20 23.50
N TYR A 318 -45.30 1.96 23.07
CA TYR A 318 -45.09 3.25 22.43
C TYR A 318 -44.42 4.26 23.38
N GLY A 319 -44.78 4.27 24.67
CA GLY A 319 -44.08 5.06 25.68
C GLY A 319 -42.58 4.72 25.76
N SER A 320 -42.25 3.42 25.82
CA SER A 320 -40.86 2.96 25.79
C SER A 320 -40.14 3.33 24.48
N ALA A 321 -40.84 3.33 23.35
CA ALA A 321 -40.28 3.75 22.07
C ALA A 321 -39.96 5.26 22.08
N LEU A 322 -40.83 6.10 22.67
CA LEU A 322 -40.59 7.53 22.81
C LEU A 322 -39.37 7.85 23.66
N ASP A 323 -39.19 7.14 24.77
CA ASP A 323 -38.00 7.28 25.62
C ASP A 323 -36.73 6.90 24.85
N ALA A 324 -36.76 5.78 24.12
CA ALA A 324 -35.64 5.33 23.30
C ALA A 324 -35.29 6.34 22.19
N PHE A 325 -36.29 6.87 21.48
CA PHE A 325 -36.09 7.92 20.48
C PHE A 325 -35.56 9.22 21.09
N GLY A 326 -35.99 9.58 22.30
CA GLY A 326 -35.50 10.74 23.03
C GLY A 326 -34.01 10.64 23.35
N VAL A 327 -33.58 9.49 23.88
CA VAL A 327 -32.15 9.20 24.15
C VAL A 327 -31.35 9.25 22.85
N GLU A 328 -31.87 8.64 21.79
CA GLU A 328 -31.18 8.56 20.50
C GLU A 328 -31.04 9.91 19.81
N ARG A 329 -32.06 10.78 19.91
CA ARG A 329 -32.01 12.15 19.43
C ARG A 329 -30.95 12.97 20.15
N THR A 330 -30.82 12.84 21.47
CA THR A 330 -29.77 13.54 22.24
C THR A 330 -28.38 13.09 21.77
N ARG A 331 -28.16 11.77 21.65
CA ARG A 331 -26.89 11.22 21.12
C ARG A 331 -26.55 11.72 19.71
N LEU A 332 -27.56 11.83 18.83
CA LEU A 332 -27.36 12.39 17.49
C LEU A 332 -26.97 13.88 17.53
N ASN A 333 -27.54 14.67 18.43
CA ASN A 333 -27.15 16.08 18.56
C ASN A 333 -25.72 16.22 19.09
N ASP A 334 -25.35 15.43 20.11
CA ASP A 334 -23.99 15.39 20.66
C ASP A 334 -22.99 14.98 19.57
N SER A 335 -23.37 14.01 18.74
CA SER A 335 -22.60 13.53 17.59
C SER A 335 -22.37 14.62 16.54
N ILE A 336 -23.42 15.38 16.19
CA ILE A 336 -23.31 16.50 15.24
C ILE A 336 -22.39 17.59 15.80
N GLU A 337 -22.49 17.90 17.08
CA GLU A 337 -21.64 18.91 17.73
C GLU A 337 -20.16 18.46 17.79
N SER A 338 -19.91 17.20 18.12
CA SER A 338 -18.57 16.59 18.12
C SER A 338 -17.89 16.64 16.75
N ILE A 339 -18.63 16.38 15.68
CA ILE A 339 -18.12 16.49 14.30
C ILE A 339 -17.80 17.95 13.95
N ARG A 340 -18.67 18.90 14.31
CA ARG A 340 -18.42 20.35 14.10
C ARG A 340 -17.19 20.87 14.85
N ASN A 341 -16.91 20.28 16.01
CA ASN A 341 -15.72 20.60 16.80
C ASN A 341 -14.43 19.93 16.25
N GLY A 342 -14.54 19.11 15.21
CA GLY A 342 -13.43 18.42 14.55
C GLY A 342 -12.89 17.19 15.28
N ASN A 343 -13.60 16.71 16.32
CA ASN A 343 -13.12 15.60 17.15
C ASN A 343 -13.13 14.26 16.39
N PHE A 344 -14.17 14.02 15.59
CA PHE A 344 -14.31 12.82 14.77
C PHE A 344 -13.09 12.60 13.84
N PHE A 345 -12.65 13.65 13.13
CA PHE A 345 -11.52 13.54 12.21
C PHE A 345 -10.17 13.40 12.93
N ARG A 346 -10.00 14.00 14.11
CA ARG A 346 -8.80 13.78 14.93
C ARG A 346 -8.70 12.34 15.40
N ALA A 347 -9.83 11.72 15.76
CA ALA A 347 -9.87 10.31 16.13
C ALA A 347 -9.48 9.42 14.94
N MET A 348 -9.96 9.74 13.73
CA MET A 348 -9.75 8.95 12.52
C MET A 348 -8.30 8.92 12.00
N VAL A 349 -7.49 9.93 12.35
CA VAL A 349 -6.08 10.07 11.94
C VAL A 349 -5.10 9.28 12.83
N ARG A 350 -5.59 8.66 13.92
CA ARG A 350 -4.74 7.91 14.84
C ARG A 350 -4.08 6.71 14.14
N GLU A 351 -2.81 6.47 14.46
CA GLU A 351 -1.98 5.45 13.81
C GLU A 351 -2.50 4.03 14.03
N GLU A 352 -3.16 3.79 15.17
CA GLU A 352 -3.74 2.48 15.53
C GLU A 352 -4.87 2.03 14.59
N ILE A 353 -5.42 2.95 13.80
CA ILE A 353 -6.54 2.72 12.87
C ILE A 353 -6.01 2.31 11.48
N LYS A 354 -4.79 2.72 11.09
CA LYS A 354 -4.24 2.42 9.75
C LYS A 354 -3.80 0.95 9.58
N LEU A 355 -3.45 0.25 10.66
CA LEU A 355 -2.79 -1.06 10.62
C LEU A 355 -3.74 -2.27 10.54
N ASP A 356 -5.05 -2.07 10.61
CA ASP A 356 -6.02 -3.18 10.67
C ASP A 356 -7.07 -3.08 9.55
N SER A 357 -7.27 -4.17 8.81
CA SER A 357 -8.38 -4.29 7.85
C SER A 357 -9.74 -4.09 8.52
N ASN A 358 -9.82 -4.28 9.84
CA ASN A 358 -11.00 -4.07 10.68
C ASN A 358 -11.04 -2.71 11.39
N TRP A 359 -10.36 -1.70 10.87
CA TRP A 359 -10.31 -0.36 11.49
C TRP A 359 -11.70 0.24 11.80
N LEU A 360 -12.70 -0.01 10.95
CA LEU A 360 -14.10 0.36 11.15
C LEU A 360 -14.70 -0.25 12.43
N VAL A 361 -14.31 -1.48 12.77
CA VAL A 361 -14.77 -2.19 13.96
C VAL A 361 -14.12 -1.59 15.21
N ARG A 362 -12.82 -1.25 15.15
CA ARG A 362 -12.13 -0.59 16.27
C ARG A 362 -12.65 0.82 16.53
N LEU A 363 -13.01 1.55 15.48
CA LEU A 363 -13.60 2.89 15.60
C LEU A 363 -14.93 2.90 16.36
N ARG A 364 -15.62 1.74 16.42
CA ARG A 364 -16.86 1.52 17.17
C ARG A 364 -16.62 1.30 18.67
N GLU A 365 -15.43 0.85 19.03
CA GLU A 365 -15.04 0.52 20.40
C GLU A 365 -14.41 1.71 21.14
N LEU A 366 -14.09 2.78 20.42
CA LEU A 366 -13.55 4.01 20.99
C LEU A 366 -14.62 4.74 21.82
N PRO A 367 -14.38 4.96 23.14
CA PRO A 367 -15.32 5.67 24.01
C PRO A 367 -15.57 7.12 23.58
N GLU A 368 -14.61 7.70 22.84
CA GLU A 368 -14.60 9.11 22.43
C GLU A 368 -15.34 9.37 21.11
N THR A 369 -15.88 8.33 20.43
CA THR A 369 -16.58 8.48 19.14
C THR A 369 -17.94 7.75 19.09
N PRO A 370 -18.97 8.25 19.80
CA PRO A 370 -20.33 7.67 19.71
C PRO A 370 -20.95 7.77 18.30
N GLU A 371 -20.39 8.62 17.43
CA GLU A 371 -20.88 8.92 16.08
C GLU A 371 -20.74 7.74 15.11
N THR A 372 -19.76 6.86 15.35
CA THR A 372 -19.38 5.77 14.44
C THR A 372 -20.54 4.81 14.14
N TYR A 373 -21.45 4.60 15.10
CA TYR A 373 -22.61 3.73 14.91
C TYR A 373 -23.60 4.27 13.88
N TYR A 374 -23.71 5.60 13.75
CA TYR A 374 -24.63 6.24 12.81
C TYR A 374 -24.06 6.35 11.41
N LEU A 375 -22.74 6.43 11.29
CA LEU A 375 -22.10 6.68 10.00
C LEU A 375 -21.84 5.41 9.21
N MET A 376 -22.23 4.20 9.65
CA MET A 376 -21.91 2.96 8.94
C MET A 376 -22.37 2.93 7.48
N ASP A 377 -23.61 3.33 7.20
CA ASP A 377 -24.13 3.41 5.82
C ASP A 377 -23.33 4.44 5.00
N LEU A 378 -22.97 5.57 5.62
CA LEU A 378 -22.18 6.62 4.98
C LEU A 378 -20.75 6.15 4.73
N MET A 379 -20.11 5.51 5.69
CA MET A 379 -18.77 4.93 5.59
C MET A 379 -18.71 3.75 4.61
N ALA A 380 -19.83 3.08 4.34
CA ALA A 380 -19.95 2.08 3.30
C ALA A 380 -20.16 2.71 1.90
N SER A 381 -20.54 3.99 1.82
CA SER A 381 -20.72 4.67 0.54
C SER A 381 -19.38 4.91 -0.15
N ASN A 382 -19.34 4.69 -1.46
CA ASN A 382 -18.13 4.84 -2.26
C ASN A 382 -17.55 6.27 -2.13
N ASP A 383 -18.40 7.29 -2.24
CA ASP A 383 -17.98 8.69 -2.21
C ASP A 383 -17.28 9.05 -0.90
N PHE A 384 -17.84 8.61 0.24
CA PHE A 384 -17.23 8.86 1.54
C PHE A 384 -15.91 8.10 1.69
N GLN A 385 -15.85 6.82 1.28
CA GLN A 385 -14.62 6.03 1.35
C GLN A 385 -13.49 6.64 0.54
N VAL A 386 -13.79 7.11 -0.68
CA VAL A 386 -12.81 7.76 -1.56
C VAL A 386 -12.30 9.04 -0.91
N LEU A 387 -13.20 9.92 -0.43
CA LEU A 387 -12.80 11.16 0.23
C LEU A 387 -12.00 10.91 1.51
N LEU A 388 -12.41 9.93 2.31
CA LEU A 388 -11.70 9.54 3.52
C LEU A 388 -10.28 9.05 3.22
N LYS A 389 -10.15 8.15 2.24
CA LYS A 389 -8.86 7.65 1.76
C LYS A 389 -7.95 8.79 1.33
N ASN A 390 -8.47 9.72 0.52
CA ASN A 390 -7.73 10.91 0.09
C ASN A 390 -7.31 11.78 1.28
N TYR A 391 -8.16 11.95 2.29
CA TYR A 391 -7.84 12.70 3.50
C TYR A 391 -6.69 12.04 4.29
N LEU A 392 -6.73 10.71 4.46
CA LEU A 392 -5.69 9.97 5.15
C LEU A 392 -4.35 10.00 4.41
N ASP A 393 -4.37 9.94 3.07
CA ASP A 393 -3.17 10.08 2.23
C ASP A 393 -2.56 11.47 2.39
N LEU A 394 -3.40 12.52 2.37
CA LEU A 394 -2.93 13.90 2.54
C LEU A 394 -2.33 14.14 3.93
N GLU A 395 -2.92 13.56 4.98
CA GLU A 395 -2.35 13.63 6.33
C GLU A 395 -1.01 12.89 6.43
N ASP A 396 -0.88 11.74 5.75
CA ASP A 396 0.40 11.02 5.65
C ASP A 396 1.46 11.88 4.97
N MET A 397 1.12 12.49 3.83
CA MET A 397 2.00 13.43 3.13
C MET A 397 2.39 14.61 4.00
N ARG A 398 1.44 15.18 4.77
CA ARG A 398 1.71 16.30 5.69
C ARG A 398 2.73 15.91 6.76
N ARG A 399 2.60 14.73 7.37
CA ARG A 399 3.56 14.23 8.38
C ARG A 399 4.93 14.01 7.78
N ARG A 400 5.01 13.39 6.60
CA ARG A 400 6.27 13.19 5.87
C ARG A 400 6.95 14.50 5.52
N MET A 401 6.21 15.51 5.08
CA MET A 401 6.77 16.83 4.79
C MET A 401 7.39 17.49 6.03
N ILE A 402 6.79 17.31 7.21
CA ILE A 402 7.36 17.79 8.47
C ILE A 402 8.65 17.02 8.78
N ALA A 403 8.62 15.69 8.69
CA ALA A 403 9.82 14.86 8.89
C ALA A 403 10.95 15.25 7.92
N TRP A 404 10.64 15.46 6.64
CA TRP A 404 11.63 15.88 5.65
C TRP A 404 12.18 17.29 5.92
N GLN A 405 11.41 18.20 6.50
CA GLN A 405 11.94 19.50 6.93
C GLN A 405 12.95 19.34 8.08
N GLU A 406 12.68 18.43 9.01
CA GLU A 406 13.60 18.08 10.10
C GLU A 406 14.86 17.38 9.55
N ASP A 407 14.71 16.43 8.63
CA ASP A 407 15.83 15.75 7.97
C ASP A 407 16.73 16.73 7.20
N LEU A 408 16.13 17.67 6.47
CA LEU A 408 16.90 18.71 5.76
C LEU A 408 17.69 19.60 6.71
N ALA A 409 17.14 19.93 7.89
CA ALA A 409 17.89 20.66 8.91
C ALA A 409 19.07 19.83 9.43
N ALA A 410 18.88 18.53 9.67
CA ALA A 410 19.96 17.64 10.07
C ALA A 410 21.07 17.52 8.99
N TYR A 411 20.70 17.48 7.71
CA TYR A 411 21.68 17.48 6.62
C TYR A 411 22.46 18.79 6.53
N GLU A 412 21.81 19.94 6.72
CA GLU A 412 22.49 21.25 6.78
C GLU A 412 23.53 21.28 7.91
N ASP A 413 23.15 20.82 9.10
CA ASP A 413 24.07 20.75 10.25
C ASP A 413 25.26 19.83 9.96
N LEU A 414 25.02 18.67 9.35
CA LEU A 414 26.07 17.71 8.99
C LEU A 414 27.02 18.29 7.93
N ILE A 415 26.50 18.95 6.90
CA ILE A 415 27.29 19.61 5.85
C ILE A 415 28.14 20.72 6.45
N GLU A 416 27.57 21.54 7.34
CA GLU A 416 28.27 22.63 8.01
C GLU A 416 29.38 22.10 8.94
N MET A 417 29.12 21.02 9.68
CA MET A 417 30.15 20.34 10.48
C MET A 417 31.32 19.84 9.62
N ARG A 418 31.01 19.20 8.48
CA ARG A 418 32.04 18.73 7.54
C ARG A 418 32.81 19.88 6.91
N ARG A 419 32.13 20.97 6.53
CA ARG A 419 32.74 22.20 5.98
C ARG A 419 33.75 22.77 6.98
N ARG A 420 33.33 23.00 8.24
CA ARG A 420 34.20 23.53 9.30
C ARG A 420 35.43 22.67 9.58
N TYR A 421 35.32 21.36 9.42
CA TYR A 421 36.44 20.44 9.59
C TYR A 421 37.41 20.47 8.40
N TYR A 422 36.91 20.27 7.17
CA TYR A 422 37.77 20.07 6.00
C TYR A 422 38.28 21.38 5.37
N GLU A 423 37.49 22.45 5.35
CA GLU A 423 37.84 23.71 4.69
C GLU A 423 39.17 24.33 5.18
N PRO A 424 39.48 24.39 6.49
CA PRO A 424 40.78 24.89 6.94
C PRO A 424 41.94 23.90 6.74
N LEU A 425 41.67 22.59 6.70
CA LEU A 425 42.70 21.54 6.62
C LEU A 425 43.20 21.30 5.19
N LEU A 426 42.29 21.34 4.21
CA LEU A 426 42.58 20.98 2.82
C LEU A 426 43.69 21.82 2.17
N PRO A 427 43.76 23.16 2.31
CA PRO A 427 44.80 23.95 1.65
C PRO A 427 46.23 23.57 2.05
N GLY A 428 46.47 23.32 3.34
CA GLY A 428 47.79 22.93 3.85
C GLY A 428 48.17 21.49 3.49
N ILE A 429 47.17 20.61 3.34
CA ILE A 429 47.36 19.26 2.84
C ILE A 429 47.66 19.29 1.33
N ASP A 430 46.92 20.07 0.56
CA ASP A 430 47.08 20.23 -0.89
C ASP A 430 48.46 20.80 -1.25
N ALA A 431 48.97 21.77 -0.49
CA ALA A 431 50.30 22.32 -0.71
C ALA A 431 51.40 21.25 -0.55
N ARG A 432 51.35 20.49 0.56
CA ARG A 432 52.31 19.38 0.81
C ARG A 432 52.17 18.26 -0.23
N PHE A 433 50.94 17.96 -0.65
CA PHE A 433 50.71 16.96 -1.68
C PHE A 433 51.28 17.39 -3.03
N ARG A 434 51.15 18.65 -3.46
CA ARG A 434 51.78 19.15 -4.71
C ARG A 434 53.30 18.97 -4.70
N GLU A 435 53.95 19.23 -3.58
CA GLU A 435 55.40 19.00 -3.45
C GLU A 435 55.75 17.51 -3.60
N LEU A 436 54.97 16.62 -2.96
CA LEU A 436 55.17 15.18 -3.07
C LEU A 436 54.86 14.66 -4.49
N ASP A 437 53.79 15.13 -5.11
CA ASP A 437 53.37 14.78 -6.48
C ASP A 437 54.47 15.12 -7.49
N SER A 438 55.09 16.30 -7.37
CA SER A 438 56.24 16.67 -8.21
C SER A 438 57.43 15.70 -8.06
N ARG A 439 57.70 15.22 -6.84
CA ARG A 439 58.76 14.25 -6.58
C ARG A 439 58.39 12.87 -7.11
N ILE A 440 57.14 12.46 -6.96
CA ILE A 440 56.63 11.18 -7.46
C ILE A 440 56.78 11.15 -8.98
N LEU A 441 56.34 12.19 -9.70
CA LEU A 441 56.48 12.31 -11.14
C LEU A 441 57.95 12.18 -11.58
N LEU A 442 58.86 12.90 -10.92
CA LEU A 442 60.30 12.80 -11.19
C LEU A 442 60.85 11.38 -10.96
N ARG A 443 60.43 10.71 -9.88
CA ARG A 443 60.88 9.33 -9.59
C ARG A 443 60.30 8.31 -10.57
N MET A 444 59.06 8.51 -11.02
CA MET A 444 58.47 7.68 -12.07
C MET A 444 59.23 7.82 -13.39
N GLU A 445 59.57 9.05 -13.80
CA GLU A 445 60.37 9.28 -15.00
C GLU A 445 61.78 8.66 -14.89
N GLN A 446 62.42 8.77 -13.72
CA GLN A 446 63.70 8.10 -13.47
C GLN A 446 63.58 6.57 -13.56
N ARG A 447 62.54 5.98 -12.96
CA ARG A 447 62.25 4.55 -13.05
C ARG A 447 62.07 4.11 -14.50
N ASP A 448 61.26 4.85 -15.26
CA ASP A 448 61.00 4.56 -16.67
C ASP A 448 62.30 4.62 -17.48
N SER A 449 63.15 5.62 -17.23
CA SER A 449 64.45 5.73 -17.87
C SER A 449 65.40 4.57 -17.55
N ILE A 450 65.36 4.03 -16.32
CA ILE A 450 66.17 2.88 -15.90
C ILE A 450 65.65 1.61 -16.57
N ARG A 451 64.32 1.39 -16.55
CA ARG A 451 63.66 0.28 -17.25
C ARG A 451 64.04 0.27 -18.72
N ASP A 452 63.93 1.40 -19.41
CA ASP A 452 64.22 1.52 -20.85
C ASP A 452 65.72 1.31 -21.15
N ARG A 453 66.62 1.67 -20.22
CA ARG A 453 68.05 1.38 -20.34
C ARG A 453 68.34 -0.11 -20.16
N LEU A 454 67.75 -0.76 -19.15
CA LEU A 454 67.90 -2.19 -18.90
C LEU A 454 67.32 -3.03 -20.04
N GLN A 455 66.16 -2.65 -20.59
CA GLN A 455 65.60 -3.30 -21.78
C GLN A 455 66.52 -3.20 -23.00
N ARG A 456 67.18 -2.06 -23.21
CA ARG A 456 68.17 -1.90 -24.29
C ARG A 456 69.40 -2.80 -24.10
N LEU A 457 69.80 -3.09 -22.87
CA LEU A 457 70.92 -4.00 -22.57
C LEU A 457 70.62 -5.46 -22.91
N LEU A 458 69.34 -5.86 -23.02
CA LEU A 458 68.94 -7.18 -23.53
C LEU A 458 69.19 -7.32 -25.03
N VAL A 459 69.04 -6.22 -25.80
CA VAL A 459 69.19 -6.22 -27.27
C VAL A 459 70.63 -5.94 -27.69
N ALA A 460 71.33 -5.08 -26.96
CA ALA A 460 72.73 -4.70 -27.24
C ALA A 460 73.57 -4.76 -25.95
N PRO A 461 74.29 -5.86 -25.69
CA PRO A 461 75.07 -6.04 -24.48
C PRO A 461 76.15 -4.96 -24.34
N ARG A 462 76.16 -4.24 -23.21
CA ARG A 462 77.20 -3.26 -22.87
C ARG A 462 77.69 -3.51 -21.44
N PRO A 463 78.67 -4.40 -21.26
CA PRO A 463 79.21 -4.74 -19.93
C PRO A 463 79.71 -3.53 -19.13
N GLU A 464 80.19 -2.50 -19.84
CA GLU A 464 80.66 -1.24 -19.26
C GLU A 464 79.59 -0.46 -18.47
N MET A 465 78.31 -0.70 -18.75
CA MET A 465 77.20 0.01 -18.09
C MET A 465 76.81 -0.59 -16.73
N LEU A 466 77.27 -1.81 -16.42
CA LEU A 466 76.98 -2.55 -15.16
C LEU A 466 78.27 -2.81 -14.34
N ILE A 467 79.29 -1.97 -14.52
CA ILE A 467 80.51 -1.99 -13.70
C ILE A 467 80.17 -1.53 -12.28
N THR A 468 80.70 -2.19 -11.25
CA THR A 468 80.49 -1.81 -9.85
C THR A 468 81.24 -0.52 -9.49
N ALA A 469 80.90 0.10 -8.36
CA ALA A 469 81.60 1.29 -7.87
C ALA A 469 83.10 1.03 -7.67
N ASP A 470 83.46 -0.11 -7.08
CA ASP A 470 84.84 -0.47 -6.79
C ASP A 470 85.65 -0.73 -8.07
N GLU A 471 85.06 -1.45 -9.04
CA GLU A 471 85.69 -1.68 -10.34
C GLU A 471 85.87 -0.39 -11.15
N ARG A 472 84.94 0.56 -11.01
CA ARG A 472 85.06 1.89 -11.61
C ARG A 472 86.19 2.68 -10.95
N ILE A 473 86.36 2.59 -9.62
CA ILE A 473 87.48 3.22 -8.90
C ILE A 473 88.81 2.60 -9.34
N VAL A 474 88.88 1.28 -9.43
CA VAL A 474 90.07 0.56 -9.94
C VAL A 474 90.36 0.96 -11.39
N GLY A 475 89.33 1.09 -12.23
CA GLY A 475 89.45 1.61 -13.60
C GLY A 475 90.07 3.01 -13.64
N MET A 476 89.56 3.95 -12.83
CA MET A 476 90.11 5.31 -12.75
C MET A 476 91.56 5.33 -12.24
N GLN A 477 91.91 4.49 -11.27
CA GLN A 477 93.29 4.36 -10.78
C GLN A 477 94.23 3.82 -11.86
N LEU A 478 93.76 2.84 -12.65
CA LEU A 478 94.51 2.32 -13.79
C LEU A 478 94.68 3.39 -14.88
N ASP A 479 93.67 4.23 -15.14
CA ASP A 479 93.76 5.34 -16.10
C ASP A 479 94.78 6.39 -15.66
N GLN A 480 94.81 6.74 -14.36
CA GLN A 480 95.80 7.66 -13.78
C GLN A 480 97.22 7.10 -13.88
N LEU A 481 97.42 5.82 -13.55
CA LEU A 481 98.72 5.15 -13.68
C LEU A 481 99.15 5.06 -15.14
N GLU A 482 98.22 4.81 -16.07
CA GLU A 482 98.53 4.78 -17.49
C GLU A 482 99.00 6.13 -18.01
N GLN A 483 98.34 7.23 -17.60
CA GLN A 483 98.78 8.59 -17.93
C GLN A 483 100.17 8.91 -17.37
N GLN A 484 100.46 8.49 -16.13
CA GLN A 484 101.75 8.75 -15.48
C GLN A 484 102.92 8.05 -16.20
N TYR A 485 102.72 6.82 -16.69
CA TYR A 485 103.76 6.03 -17.36
C TYR A 485 103.70 6.09 -18.89
N GLN A 486 102.87 6.98 -19.47
CA GLN A 486 102.62 7.05 -20.91
C GLN A 486 103.88 7.39 -21.73
N ASN A 487 104.68 8.35 -21.23
CA ASN A 487 105.86 8.91 -21.91
C ASN A 487 107.19 8.38 -21.35
N ASP A 488 107.15 7.47 -20.38
CA ASP A 488 108.34 6.89 -19.76
C ASP A 488 108.88 5.73 -20.62
N GLN A 489 109.98 5.98 -21.33
CA GLN A 489 110.69 5.01 -22.18
C GLN A 489 111.75 4.21 -21.41
N SER A 490 111.82 4.33 -20.08
CA SER A 490 112.68 3.47 -19.27
C SER A 490 112.23 2.00 -19.32
N PRO A 491 113.14 1.03 -19.11
CA PRO A 491 112.76 -0.38 -18.97
C PRO A 491 111.69 -0.62 -17.90
N SER A 492 111.72 0.16 -16.81
CA SER A 492 110.71 0.20 -15.77
C SER A 492 109.35 0.72 -16.25
N GLY A 493 109.32 1.76 -17.10
CA GLY A 493 108.10 2.30 -17.70
C GLY A 493 107.44 1.34 -18.70
N GLU A 494 108.23 0.58 -19.47
CA GLU A 494 107.71 -0.48 -20.34
C GLU A 494 107.13 -1.67 -19.55
N GLU A 495 107.74 -2.03 -18.42
CA GLU A 495 107.21 -3.08 -17.55
C GLU A 495 105.93 -2.63 -16.83
N ALA A 496 105.88 -1.40 -16.33
CA ALA A 496 104.68 -0.80 -15.74
C ALA A 496 103.50 -0.78 -16.72
N ARG A 497 103.71 -0.32 -17.96
CA ARG A 497 102.67 -0.33 -19.02
C ARG A 497 102.18 -1.74 -19.35
N ARG A 498 103.06 -2.75 -19.38
CA ARG A 498 102.66 -4.16 -19.56
C ARG A 498 101.80 -4.68 -18.41
N ARG A 499 102.14 -4.33 -17.16
CA ARG A 499 101.35 -4.71 -15.96
C ARG A 499 99.99 -4.02 -15.94
N ILE A 500 99.92 -2.71 -16.25
CA ILE A 500 98.66 -1.96 -16.36
C ILE A 500 97.75 -2.57 -17.42
N LYS A 501 98.29 -2.88 -18.62
CA LYS A 501 97.52 -3.55 -19.68
C LYS A 501 96.97 -4.91 -19.24
N ARG A 502 97.75 -5.69 -18.47
CA ARG A 502 97.31 -6.97 -17.90
C ARG A 502 96.19 -6.76 -16.88
N LEU A 503 96.33 -5.81 -15.96
CA LEU A 503 95.31 -5.50 -14.95
C LEU A 503 94.01 -5.00 -15.60
N ARG A 504 94.10 -4.18 -16.65
CA ARG A 504 92.93 -3.76 -17.44
C ARG A 504 92.28 -4.94 -18.18
N GLY A 505 93.08 -5.87 -18.69
CA GLY A 505 92.57 -7.11 -19.28
C GLY A 505 91.82 -7.99 -18.27
N VAL A 506 92.35 -8.12 -17.05
CA VAL A 506 91.68 -8.84 -15.94
C VAL A 506 90.40 -8.13 -15.53
N LEU A 507 90.41 -6.80 -15.41
CA LEU A 507 89.22 -6.01 -15.11
C LEU A 507 88.13 -6.19 -16.17
N SER A 508 88.49 -6.09 -17.46
CA SER A 508 87.56 -6.30 -18.57
C SER A 508 87.03 -7.74 -18.60
N TRP A 509 87.88 -8.73 -18.31
CA TRP A 509 87.47 -10.14 -18.22
C TRP A 509 86.43 -10.35 -17.11
N ASN A 510 86.69 -9.84 -15.90
CA ASN A 510 85.78 -9.95 -14.77
C ASN A 510 84.44 -9.25 -15.05
N VAL A 511 84.48 -8.04 -15.61
CA VAL A 511 83.27 -7.28 -15.98
C VAL A 511 82.42 -8.04 -17.02
N ASN A 512 83.05 -8.72 -17.98
CA ASN A 512 82.33 -9.51 -18.98
C ASN A 512 81.77 -10.83 -18.41
N LEU A 513 82.51 -11.48 -17.51
CA LEU A 513 82.11 -12.74 -16.88
C LEU A 513 80.87 -12.54 -16.00
N ASP A 514 80.91 -11.52 -15.13
CA ASP A 514 79.85 -11.24 -14.17
C ASP A 514 78.65 -10.49 -14.79
N TYR A 515 78.73 -10.08 -16.07
CA TYR A 515 77.73 -9.24 -16.72
C TYR A 515 76.31 -9.84 -16.67
N GLN A 516 76.17 -11.14 -16.95
CA GLN A 516 74.86 -11.81 -16.99
C GLN A 516 74.24 -11.91 -15.59
N ASP A 517 75.06 -12.19 -14.58
CA ASP A 517 74.61 -12.26 -13.18
C ASP A 517 74.17 -10.87 -12.70
N ARG A 518 74.95 -9.83 -12.99
CA ARG A 518 74.62 -8.43 -12.65
C ARG A 518 73.42 -7.90 -13.41
N LEU A 519 73.23 -8.32 -14.66
CA LEU A 519 72.04 -7.97 -15.44
C LEU A 519 70.79 -8.60 -14.80
N THR A 520 70.89 -9.87 -14.39
CA THR A 520 69.82 -10.57 -13.66
C THR A 520 69.51 -9.89 -12.34
N GLU A 521 70.54 -9.53 -11.57
CA GLU A 521 70.40 -8.79 -10.32
C GLU A 521 69.75 -7.41 -10.53
N ALA A 522 70.13 -6.68 -11.58
CA ALA A 522 69.54 -5.38 -11.92
C ALA A 522 68.05 -5.50 -12.30
N PHE A 523 67.64 -6.57 -12.99
CA PHE A 523 66.23 -6.85 -13.25
C PHE A 523 65.47 -7.27 -11.98
N GLN A 524 66.11 -7.98 -11.06
CA GLN A 524 65.52 -8.30 -9.76
C GLN A 524 65.28 -7.03 -8.93
N HIS A 525 66.27 -6.14 -8.84
CA HIS A 525 66.12 -4.83 -8.18
C HIS A 525 65.04 -3.97 -8.85
N LEU A 526 64.93 -4.00 -10.19
CA LEU A 526 63.84 -3.33 -10.90
C LEU A 526 62.47 -3.89 -10.53
N LYS A 527 62.35 -5.22 -10.41
CA LYS A 527 61.10 -5.87 -10.00
C LYS A 527 60.71 -5.55 -8.56
N GLU A 528 61.67 -5.49 -7.65
CA GLU A 528 61.45 -5.03 -6.27
C GLU A 528 60.98 -3.58 -6.24
N LEU A 529 61.60 -2.70 -7.04
CA LEU A 529 61.16 -1.31 -7.23
C LEU A 529 59.74 -1.23 -7.80
N GLU A 530 59.34 -2.10 -8.74
CA GLU A 530 57.98 -2.13 -9.30
C GLU A 530 56.92 -2.45 -8.24
N VAL A 531 57.21 -3.34 -7.29
CA VAL A 531 56.32 -3.63 -6.16
C VAL A 531 56.11 -2.38 -5.29
N ASP A 532 57.18 -1.66 -4.99
CA ASP A 532 57.10 -0.40 -4.23
C ASP A 532 56.35 0.69 -5.00
N VAL A 533 56.53 0.77 -6.32
CA VAL A 533 55.79 1.71 -7.18
C VAL A 533 54.31 1.38 -7.21
N GLN A 534 53.93 0.11 -7.36
CA GLN A 534 52.52 -0.29 -7.34
C GLN A 534 51.86 0.03 -5.98
N ARG A 535 52.59 -0.15 -4.89
CA ARG A 535 52.14 0.24 -3.55
C ARG A 535 51.95 1.76 -3.45
N MET A 536 52.89 2.54 -3.96
CA MET A 536 52.80 4.00 -4.03
C MET A 536 51.59 4.45 -4.85
N GLU A 537 51.37 3.88 -6.05
CA GLU A 537 50.22 4.19 -6.92
C GLU A 537 48.88 3.87 -6.22
N THR A 538 48.80 2.76 -5.49
CA THR A 538 47.61 2.39 -4.71
C THR A 538 47.33 3.42 -3.61
N ILE A 539 48.36 3.87 -2.89
CA ILE A 539 48.25 4.90 -1.86
C ILE A 539 47.87 6.26 -2.49
N TYR A 540 48.45 6.58 -3.65
CA TYR A 540 48.13 7.79 -4.40
C TYR A 540 46.66 7.82 -4.81
N ALA A 541 46.18 6.75 -5.45
CA ALA A 541 44.80 6.63 -5.90
C ALA A 541 43.81 6.67 -4.72
N SER A 542 44.12 6.00 -3.60
CA SER A 542 43.26 6.04 -2.41
C SER A 542 43.22 7.42 -1.78
N TYR A 543 44.34 8.15 -1.75
CA TYR A 543 44.40 9.53 -1.29
C TYR A 543 43.59 10.47 -2.19
N VAL A 544 43.74 10.40 -3.51
CA VAL A 544 42.98 11.22 -4.46
C VAL A 544 41.48 10.97 -4.31
N ARG A 545 41.06 9.70 -4.20
CA ARG A 545 39.65 9.34 -3.94
C ARG A 545 39.16 9.91 -2.60
N THR A 546 39.94 9.78 -1.54
CA THR A 546 39.58 10.28 -0.21
C THR A 546 39.48 11.80 -0.20
N ARG A 547 40.40 12.50 -0.87
CA ARG A 547 40.36 13.96 -1.06
C ARG A 547 39.12 14.39 -1.82
N GLN A 548 38.83 13.73 -2.94
CA GLN A 548 37.64 14.01 -3.74
C GLN A 548 36.36 13.77 -2.94
N ALA A 549 36.26 12.65 -2.22
CA ALA A 549 35.15 12.34 -1.34
C ALA A 549 35.00 13.39 -0.22
N ALA A 550 36.10 13.85 0.37
CA ALA A 550 36.08 14.89 1.40
C ALA A 550 35.53 16.22 0.85
N THR A 551 35.95 16.66 -0.32
CA THR A 551 35.42 17.88 -0.96
C THR A 551 33.95 17.73 -1.36
N GLN A 552 33.61 16.61 -1.99
CA GLN A 552 32.24 16.30 -2.39
C GLN A 552 31.31 16.13 -1.18
N SER A 553 31.83 15.85 0.01
CA SER A 553 31.03 15.63 1.22
C SER A 553 30.30 16.89 1.75
N TYR A 554 30.69 18.09 1.33
CA TYR A 554 30.09 19.36 1.79
C TYR A 554 29.85 20.40 0.69
N GLN A 555 30.41 20.24 -0.51
CA GLN A 555 30.22 21.18 -1.63
C GLN A 555 29.07 20.74 -2.56
N GLY A 556 28.30 21.70 -3.07
CA GLY A 556 27.27 21.47 -4.11
C GLY A 556 25.86 21.20 -3.61
N TYR A 557 25.67 20.95 -2.31
CA TYR A 557 24.36 20.60 -1.74
C TYR A 557 23.49 21.81 -1.35
N GLU A 558 24.08 22.96 -1.06
CA GLU A 558 23.37 24.14 -0.52
C GLU A 558 22.22 24.59 -1.44
N ALA A 559 22.49 24.73 -2.74
CA ALA A 559 21.46 25.10 -3.71
C ALA A 559 20.40 24.00 -3.93
N GLN A 560 20.73 22.73 -3.68
CA GLN A 560 19.77 21.62 -3.77
C GLN A 560 18.85 21.61 -2.56
N ILE A 561 19.40 21.77 -1.36
CA ILE A 561 18.65 21.83 -0.09
C ILE A 561 17.68 23.02 -0.09
N VAL A 562 18.13 24.21 -0.50
CA VAL A 562 17.27 25.40 -0.60
C VAL A 562 16.11 25.14 -1.59
N ARG A 563 16.39 24.51 -2.74
CA ARG A 563 15.35 24.14 -3.72
C ARG A 563 14.40 23.09 -3.17
N ALA A 564 14.89 22.08 -2.46
CA ALA A 564 14.08 21.04 -1.84
C ALA A 564 13.15 21.62 -0.76
N ARG A 565 13.68 22.45 0.14
CA ARG A 565 12.90 23.16 1.17
C ARG A 565 11.80 24.00 0.56
N ALA A 566 12.12 24.80 -0.46
CA ALA A 566 11.12 25.61 -1.16
C ALA A 566 10.02 24.76 -1.85
N LYS A 567 10.36 23.58 -2.38
CA LYS A 567 9.38 22.63 -2.93
C LYS A 567 8.50 22.03 -1.83
N ILE A 568 9.08 21.58 -0.72
CA ILE A 568 8.35 21.03 0.43
C ILE A 568 7.39 22.07 1.00
N ASP A 569 7.82 23.32 1.17
CA ASP A 569 6.96 24.39 1.71
C ASP A 569 5.76 24.68 0.79
N ARG A 570 5.96 24.71 -0.54
CA ARG A 570 4.87 24.91 -1.50
C ARG A 570 3.91 23.71 -1.52
N ALA A 571 4.47 22.50 -1.50
CA ALA A 571 3.68 21.27 -1.46
C ALA A 571 2.88 21.20 -0.15
N GLY A 572 3.48 21.55 0.99
CA GLY A 572 2.83 21.60 2.30
C GLY A 572 1.66 22.56 2.33
N LYS A 573 1.81 23.78 1.80
CA LYS A 573 0.68 24.74 1.67
C LYS A 573 -0.45 24.17 0.81
N THR A 574 -0.12 23.46 -0.26
CA THR A 574 -1.10 22.83 -1.16
C THR A 574 -1.83 21.70 -0.45
N VAL A 575 -1.10 20.82 0.24
CA VAL A 575 -1.65 19.72 1.04
C VAL A 575 -2.58 20.26 2.12
N THR A 576 -2.16 21.26 2.91
CA THR A 576 -3.02 21.87 3.92
C THR A 576 -4.30 22.46 3.32
N HIS A 577 -4.21 23.15 2.17
CA HIS A 577 -5.39 23.68 1.50
C HIS A 577 -6.36 22.59 1.05
N LEU A 578 -5.85 21.53 0.40
CA LEU A 578 -6.65 20.40 -0.06
C LEU A 578 -7.26 19.62 1.11
N MET A 579 -6.50 19.40 2.18
CA MET A 579 -6.99 18.76 3.41
C MET A 579 -8.16 19.50 4.01
N ASN A 580 -8.09 20.84 4.10
CA ASN A 580 -9.20 21.64 4.61
C ASN A 580 -10.45 21.51 3.72
N GLY A 581 -10.27 21.46 2.40
CA GLY A 581 -11.36 21.25 1.44
C GLY A 581 -12.01 19.87 1.57
N VAL A 582 -11.21 18.80 1.60
CA VAL A 582 -11.68 17.41 1.76
C VAL A 582 -12.31 17.20 3.14
N GLY A 583 -11.68 17.73 4.19
CA GLY A 583 -12.20 17.70 5.55
C GLY A 583 -13.58 18.33 5.66
N HIS A 584 -13.78 19.52 5.07
CA HIS A 584 -15.09 20.18 5.04
C HIS A 584 -16.15 19.39 4.27
N MET A 585 -15.78 18.73 3.17
CA MET A 585 -16.70 17.88 2.43
C MET A 585 -17.13 16.66 3.24
N LEU A 586 -16.17 15.98 3.90
CA LEU A 586 -16.46 14.86 4.80
C LEU A 586 -17.35 15.29 5.97
N GLU A 587 -17.06 16.45 6.58
CA GLU A 587 -17.85 17.01 7.67
C GLU A 587 -19.29 17.25 7.23
N LYS A 588 -19.49 17.91 6.08
CA LYS A 588 -20.83 18.15 5.52
C LYS A 588 -21.58 16.85 5.24
N MET A 589 -20.92 15.84 4.66
CA MET A 589 -21.55 14.55 4.38
C MET A 589 -22.00 13.86 5.67
N ALA A 590 -21.13 13.83 6.68
CA ALA A 590 -21.42 13.24 7.98
C ALA A 590 -22.57 13.98 8.69
N ILE A 591 -22.51 15.31 8.77
CA ILE A 591 -23.57 16.13 9.38
C ILE A 591 -24.89 15.93 8.63
N ASN A 592 -24.88 15.90 7.29
CA ASN A 592 -26.10 15.71 6.50
C ASN A 592 -26.75 14.34 6.76
N GLU A 593 -25.98 13.25 6.83
CA GLU A 593 -26.52 11.93 7.18
C GLU A 593 -27.09 11.91 8.60
N LEU A 594 -26.38 12.48 9.58
CA LEU A 594 -26.87 12.55 10.97
C LEU A 594 -28.13 13.41 11.09
N GLN A 595 -28.19 14.51 10.35
CA GLN A 595 -29.33 15.41 10.29
C GLN A 595 -30.56 14.72 9.71
N GLN A 596 -30.41 13.99 8.60
CA GLN A 596 -31.48 13.18 8.03
C GLN A 596 -31.99 12.09 8.99
N ARG A 597 -31.07 11.46 9.75
CA ARG A 597 -31.45 10.50 10.79
C ARG A 597 -32.23 11.15 11.93
N ARG A 598 -31.78 12.33 12.38
CA ARG A 598 -32.46 13.09 13.43
C ARG A 598 -33.89 13.43 13.00
N ASP A 599 -34.05 13.97 11.79
CA ASP A 599 -35.36 14.37 11.28
C ASP A 599 -36.31 13.16 11.13
N ARG A 600 -35.78 11.98 10.81
CA ARG A 600 -36.54 10.71 10.81
C ARG A 600 -36.96 10.27 12.22
N ILE A 601 -36.06 10.36 13.20
CA ILE A 601 -36.41 10.07 14.61
C ILE A 601 -37.48 11.05 15.11
N ASP A 602 -37.39 12.33 14.75
CA ASP A 602 -38.42 13.32 15.09
C ASP A 602 -39.79 12.93 14.49
N GLN A 603 -39.83 12.44 13.24
CA GLN A 603 -41.06 11.91 12.65
C GLN A 603 -41.59 10.67 13.40
N TYR A 604 -40.72 9.73 13.76
CA TYR A 604 -41.10 8.56 14.54
C TYR A 604 -41.62 8.91 15.94
N GLN A 605 -41.06 9.94 16.59
CA GLN A 605 -41.60 10.45 17.85
C GLN A 605 -43.00 11.01 17.70
N ILE A 606 -43.25 11.76 16.62
CA ILE A 606 -44.60 12.29 16.33
C ILE A 606 -45.58 11.12 16.13
N GLN A 607 -45.21 10.13 15.31
CA GLN A 607 -46.03 8.94 15.05
C GLN A 607 -46.31 8.15 16.34
N ALA A 608 -45.28 7.88 17.15
CA ALA A 608 -45.43 7.16 18.41
C ALA A 608 -46.32 7.92 19.40
N ARG A 609 -46.23 9.26 19.49
CA ARG A 609 -47.11 10.05 20.37
C ARG A 609 -48.58 9.94 19.98
N PHE A 610 -48.88 10.09 18.68
CA PHE A 610 -50.25 9.95 18.20
C PHE A 610 -50.78 8.52 18.42
N ALA A 611 -50.00 7.49 18.07
CA ALA A 611 -50.41 6.10 18.22
C ALA A 611 -50.53 5.67 19.70
N MET A 612 -49.71 6.24 20.59
CA MET A 612 -49.81 6.06 22.03
C MET A 612 -51.13 6.63 22.56
N ALA A 613 -51.46 7.87 22.21
CA ALA A 613 -52.71 8.52 22.62
C ALA A 613 -53.92 7.72 22.12
N GLU A 614 -53.93 7.33 20.85
CA GLU A 614 -55.00 6.49 20.28
C GLU A 614 -55.13 5.15 21.01
N SER A 615 -54.00 4.50 21.36
CA SER A 615 -54.01 3.25 22.11
C SER A 615 -54.54 3.42 23.53
N TYR A 616 -54.24 4.54 24.21
CA TYR A 616 -54.84 4.84 25.52
C TYR A 616 -56.35 5.04 25.43
N ASP A 617 -56.83 5.83 24.46
CA ASP A 617 -58.26 6.09 24.29
C ASP A 617 -59.02 4.79 24.04
N ARG A 618 -58.51 3.93 23.16
CA ARG A 618 -59.11 2.61 22.89
C ARG A 618 -59.04 1.67 24.10
N ALA A 619 -57.95 1.67 24.86
CA ALA A 619 -57.83 0.87 26.07
C ALA A 619 -58.84 1.29 27.15
N VAL A 620 -59.04 2.59 27.35
CA VAL A 620 -60.01 3.15 28.30
C VAL A 620 -61.43 2.81 27.85
N LYS A 621 -61.74 2.97 26.56
CA LYS A 621 -63.05 2.61 26.00
C LYS A 621 -63.36 1.11 26.18
N ALA A 622 -62.40 0.23 25.87
CA ALA A 622 -62.56 -1.21 26.08
C ALA A 622 -62.78 -1.58 27.56
N GLN A 623 -62.11 -0.90 28.50
CA GLN A 623 -62.35 -1.09 29.93
C GLN A 623 -63.75 -0.63 30.36
N GLN A 624 -64.23 0.49 29.83
CA GLN A 624 -65.58 1.00 30.09
C GLN A 624 -66.66 0.06 29.54
N GLU A 625 -66.49 -0.44 28.32
CA GLU A 625 -67.39 -1.42 27.70
C GLU A 625 -67.40 -2.75 28.46
N ALA A 626 -66.24 -3.25 28.88
CA ALA A 626 -66.15 -4.46 29.70
C ALA A 626 -66.80 -4.28 31.09
N ALA A 627 -66.66 -3.10 31.70
CA ALA A 627 -67.33 -2.78 32.96
C ALA A 627 -68.86 -2.70 32.79
N GLN A 628 -69.35 -2.08 31.71
CA GLN A 628 -70.77 -2.04 31.39
C GLN A 628 -71.33 -3.44 31.13
N LYS A 629 -70.61 -4.28 30.38
CA LYS A 629 -71.05 -5.65 30.08
C LYS A 629 -71.15 -6.51 31.34
N LYS A 630 -70.19 -6.40 32.28
CA LYS A 630 -70.26 -7.06 33.58
C LYS A 630 -71.44 -6.60 34.43
N ILE A 631 -71.79 -5.32 34.38
CA ILE A 631 -72.98 -4.78 35.07
C ILE A 631 -74.27 -5.34 34.46
N ILE A 632 -74.33 -5.48 33.14
CA ILE A 632 -75.47 -6.07 32.44
C ILE A 632 -75.60 -7.57 32.73
N GLU A 633 -74.52 -8.34 32.64
CA GLU A 633 -74.49 -9.79 32.96
C GLU A 633 -74.89 -10.03 34.43
N ALA A 634 -74.38 -9.24 35.38
CA ALA A 634 -74.79 -9.31 36.79
C ALA A 634 -76.26 -8.92 37.01
N SER A 635 -76.85 -8.11 36.13
CA SER A 635 -78.27 -7.76 36.19
C SER A 635 -79.17 -8.83 35.54
N GLU A 636 -78.64 -9.61 34.60
CA GLU A 636 -79.33 -10.74 33.96
C GLU A 636 -79.25 -12.02 34.82
N GLU A 637 -78.13 -12.30 35.48
CA GLU A 637 -78.01 -13.37 36.49
C GLU A 637 -78.96 -13.14 37.67
N ASN A 638 -79.05 -11.90 38.19
CA ASN A 638 -80.03 -11.55 39.22
C ASN A 638 -81.49 -11.67 38.75
N LYS A 639 -81.77 -11.56 37.45
CA LYS A 639 -83.11 -11.81 36.90
C LYS A 639 -83.40 -13.30 36.70
N ALA A 640 -82.42 -14.10 36.31
CA ALA A 640 -82.54 -15.55 36.20
C ALA A 640 -82.75 -16.22 37.58
N ASP A 641 -82.07 -15.74 38.62
CA ASP A 641 -82.22 -16.26 40.01
C ASP A 641 -83.57 -15.83 40.64
N SER A 642 -84.18 -14.74 40.15
CA SER A 642 -85.55 -14.35 40.52
C SER A 642 -86.66 -15.09 39.75
N GLY A 643 -86.31 -15.88 38.72
CA GLY A 643 -87.25 -16.61 37.86
C GLY A 643 -87.57 -18.05 38.28
N GLU A 644 -86.76 -18.68 39.14
CA GLU A 644 -87.01 -20.04 39.66
C GLU A 644 -87.80 -20.05 40.99
N GLY A 645 -88.27 -18.89 41.46
CA GLY A 645 -89.02 -18.74 42.73
C GLY A 645 -90.54 -18.70 42.63
N GLU A 646 -91.16 -18.78 41.44
CA GLU A 646 -92.62 -18.76 41.25
C GLU A 646 -93.17 -20.09 40.67
N SER A 647 -92.85 -21.22 41.31
CA SER A 647 -93.71 -22.41 41.25
C SER A 647 -93.43 -23.37 42.40
N GLN A 648 -94.04 -23.12 43.57
CA GLN A 648 -94.73 -24.11 44.41
C GLN A 648 -95.42 -23.45 45.61
#